data_AF-A0A6I8W5E9-F1
#
_entry.id   AF-A0A6I8W5E9-F1
#
_cell.length_a   1.000
_cell.length_b   1.000
_cell.length_c   1.000
_cell.angle_alpha   90.00
_cell.angle_beta   90.00
_cell.angle_gamma   90.00
#
_symmetry.space_group_name_H-M   'P 1'
#
loop_
_entity.id
_entity.type
_entity.pdbx_description
1 polymer ?
#
loop_
_entity_poly.entity_id
_entity_poly.type
_entity_poly.pdbx_seq_one_letter_code
_entity_poly.pdbx_strand_id
1 'polypeptide(L)'
;MFYFNDTMMKLFTTRNLTVVPSVTVSFEKMLTVPDWWDYLVYNFINTLHGDMTTTTSTSTRTKSVNPAKTDRSSFKSNEDILYVEDGDVERNDESSRRKRDTGPELPYDELDEIDRDENLDGLDLDLDLSEQIGATPKSRSARSDTDSETVPWAQSSLNLTTHLNGRLFLHENLMLGPPRLRQIRVSKNSCQTDGNFPQNFNTCYAAYSNAAEENSEWHKGTRYRTMRELGATPILTLLAYYRSGGYTVDLTYDKDENLQSINKLKSVNWLDRGSRLCLVEFNLFNDNKDIFQSVKLIAEIPPTGGVIPQAHLRTVKEYSFFTDLSLTMTVVYIFWYIMVFYYTICEINAFYKSQWKAYFTSLMNILDNIVLVLCYLALFYNIWHTFKMKSITSKAYTQQHYQSIDVLCLSNLIYVDMMAILAFLVWIKIFKFISFNKTLIQFTTTLRRCSKDLIGFSIMFGIVFLAYAQLGLLLFGTEHPDFNNFVTSVLTMIRMILGDFQYNLIQQSNRVLGPIYFLTYIVLVFFILLNMFLAIIMQTYNSVKNEITQGRSQLASYVIKKLAAAFYWITHCGRERRFRSAPPPTSAVNEDDQNSTATELKQPKLLRRSMTTEEARYFENIPPDVQNRELFRLTNRVSLIEEVLEQLVTNIDSILLRFERQQAARKI
;
A
#
# COMPACT_ATOMS: atom_id res chain seq x y z
N MET A 1 5.04 2.64 12.48
CA MET A 1 3.61 2.61 12.13
C MET A 1 2.98 1.25 12.35
N PHE A 2 3.38 0.21 11.59
CA PHE A 2 2.82 -1.14 11.78
C PHE A 2 2.90 -1.61 13.23
N TYR A 3 4.11 -1.64 13.82
CA TYR A 3 4.29 -2.03 15.22
C TYR A 3 3.55 -1.13 16.21
N PHE A 4 3.37 0.16 15.90
CA PHE A 4 2.64 1.07 16.77
C PHE A 4 1.13 0.79 16.76
N ASN A 5 0.56 0.41 15.61
CA ASN A 5 -0.81 -0.07 15.55
C ASN A 5 -0.95 -1.45 16.19
N ASP A 6 -0.04 -2.37 15.92
CA ASP A 6 -0.09 -3.73 16.46
C ASP A 6 0.02 -3.75 17.98
N THR A 7 0.94 -2.96 18.57
CA THR A 7 1.09 -2.87 20.03
C THR A 7 -0.15 -2.26 20.69
N MET A 8 -0.68 -1.15 20.15
CA MET A 8 -1.90 -0.54 20.67
C MET A 8 -3.12 -1.45 20.50
N MET A 9 -3.23 -2.16 19.38
CA MET A 9 -4.30 -3.11 19.15
C MET A 9 -4.23 -4.22 20.19
N LYS A 10 -3.07 -4.88 20.33
CA LYS A 10 -2.86 -5.94 21.34
C LYS A 10 -3.16 -5.46 22.75
N LEU A 11 -2.72 -4.26 23.11
CA LEU A 11 -2.89 -3.71 24.44
C LEU A 11 -4.36 -3.55 24.85
N PHE A 12 -5.21 -3.10 23.94
CA PHE A 12 -6.64 -2.87 24.22
C PHE A 12 -7.54 -4.04 23.83
N THR A 13 -7.16 -4.89 22.87
CA THR A 13 -8.02 -5.99 22.40
C THR A 13 -7.68 -7.34 23.02
N THR A 14 -6.39 -7.70 23.05
CA THR A 14 -5.95 -9.06 23.43
C THR A 14 -5.67 -9.23 24.91
N ARG A 15 -5.43 -8.13 25.64
CA ARG A 15 -5.10 -8.18 27.07
C ARG A 15 -6.29 -8.69 27.88
N ASN A 16 -6.10 -9.85 28.52
CA ASN A 16 -7.07 -10.41 29.45
C ASN A 16 -6.78 -9.88 30.86
N LEU A 17 -7.77 -9.28 31.50
CA LEU A 17 -7.70 -8.92 32.91
C LEU A 17 -8.71 -9.74 33.70
N THR A 18 -8.22 -10.37 34.76
CA THR A 18 -9.03 -11.14 35.71
C THR A 18 -9.72 -10.17 36.65
N VAL A 19 -11.04 -10.06 36.54
CA VAL A 19 -11.85 -9.20 37.43
C VAL A 19 -12.14 -9.95 38.74
N VAL A 20 -12.38 -11.26 38.61
CA VAL A 20 -12.63 -12.25 39.67
C VAL A 20 -11.91 -13.53 39.24
N PRO A 21 -11.46 -14.42 40.13
CA PRO A 21 -10.77 -15.68 39.77
C PRO A 21 -11.47 -16.57 38.73
N SER A 22 -12.74 -16.32 38.38
CA SER A 22 -13.52 -17.04 37.38
C SER A 22 -13.98 -16.22 36.17
N VAL A 23 -13.74 -14.90 36.12
CA VAL A 23 -14.22 -14.02 35.03
C VAL A 23 -13.06 -13.23 34.43
N THR A 24 -12.66 -13.61 33.22
CA THR A 24 -11.71 -12.88 32.39
C THR A 24 -12.48 -11.99 31.42
N VAL A 25 -12.25 -10.67 31.48
CA VAL A 25 -12.85 -9.74 30.52
C VAL A 25 -11.82 -9.44 29.42
N SER A 26 -12.19 -9.78 28.19
CA SER A 26 -11.39 -9.58 26.99
C SER A 26 -12.23 -8.90 25.93
N PHE A 27 -11.68 -7.92 25.22
CA PHE A 27 -12.42 -7.18 24.21
C PHE A 27 -12.95 -8.10 23.10
N GLU A 28 -12.14 -9.03 22.62
CA GLU A 28 -12.49 -9.92 21.51
C GLU A 28 -13.57 -10.96 21.88
N LYS A 29 -13.72 -11.24 23.18
CA LYS A 29 -14.66 -12.25 23.69
C LYS A 29 -15.94 -11.64 24.28
N MET A 30 -16.16 -10.33 24.11
CA MET A 30 -17.38 -9.67 24.62
C MET A 30 -18.60 -10.15 23.84
N LEU A 31 -19.66 -10.53 24.55
CA LEU A 31 -20.91 -11.01 23.95
C LEU A 31 -22.11 -10.15 24.35
N THR A 32 -22.06 -9.48 25.50
CA THR A 32 -23.20 -8.75 26.06
C THR A 32 -22.87 -7.30 26.43
N VAL A 33 -23.91 -6.48 26.58
CA VAL A 33 -23.76 -5.06 26.98
C VAL A 33 -23.16 -4.93 28.41
N PRO A 34 -23.52 -5.79 29.39
CA PRO A 34 -22.78 -5.84 30.65
C PRO A 34 -21.27 -6.08 30.48
N ASP A 35 -20.87 -7.02 29.62
CA ASP A 35 -19.44 -7.29 29.35
C ASP A 35 -18.72 -6.06 28.83
N TRP A 36 -19.40 -5.26 27.98
CA TRP A 36 -18.87 -3.98 27.50
C TRP A 36 -18.62 -2.99 28.65
N TRP A 37 -19.56 -2.86 29.58
CA TRP A 37 -19.35 -1.98 30.75
C TRP A 37 -18.23 -2.47 31.65
N ASP A 38 -18.14 -3.78 31.86
CA ASP A 38 -17.10 -4.38 32.68
C ASP A 38 -15.72 -4.24 32.01
N TYR A 39 -15.66 -4.35 30.67
CA TYR A 39 -14.45 -4.03 29.90
C TYR A 39 -14.02 -2.58 30.09
N LEU A 40 -14.96 -1.62 30.03
CA LEU A 40 -14.62 -0.21 30.22
C LEU A 40 -14.02 0.08 31.60
N VAL A 41 -14.61 -0.50 32.65
CA VAL A 41 -14.20 -0.27 34.04
C VAL A 41 -12.89 -1.00 34.37
N TYR A 42 -12.82 -2.30 34.09
CA TYR A 42 -11.74 -3.14 34.60
C TYR A 42 -10.54 -3.24 33.64
N ASN A 43 -10.75 -3.02 32.34
CA ASN A 43 -9.69 -3.16 31.34
C ASN A 43 -9.30 -1.83 30.72
N PHE A 44 -10.24 -1.11 30.11
CA PHE A 44 -9.95 0.12 29.39
C PHE A 44 -9.37 1.23 30.30
N ILE A 45 -10.06 1.59 31.39
CA ILE A 45 -9.58 2.64 32.31
C ILE A 45 -8.24 2.27 32.95
N ASN A 46 -8.11 1.05 33.47
CA ASN A 46 -6.85 0.61 34.11
C ASN A 46 -5.67 0.60 33.14
N THR A 47 -5.92 0.17 31.89
CA THR A 47 -4.90 0.20 30.84
C THR A 47 -4.54 1.62 30.45
N LEU A 48 -5.53 2.51 30.32
CA LEU A 48 -5.34 3.91 29.92
C LEU A 48 -4.51 4.71 30.92
N HIS A 49 -4.81 4.58 32.22
CA HIS A 49 -4.08 5.33 33.25
C HIS A 49 -2.76 4.67 33.65
N GLY A 50 -2.54 3.41 33.24
CA GLY A 50 -1.39 2.62 33.61
C GLY A 50 -1.35 2.44 35.13
N ASP A 51 -1.80 1.29 35.63
CA ASP A 51 -1.37 0.90 36.98
C ASP A 51 0.15 0.66 36.94
N MET A 52 0.92 1.73 37.06
CA MET A 52 2.19 1.66 37.75
C MET A 52 1.85 1.29 39.17
N THR A 53 1.99 0.01 39.50
CA THR A 53 2.24 -0.40 40.87
C THR A 53 3.60 0.15 41.29
N THR A 54 3.72 1.48 41.44
CA THR A 54 4.78 2.05 42.26
C THR A 54 4.38 1.75 43.69
N THR A 55 4.82 0.61 44.19
CA THR A 55 4.84 0.30 45.62
C THR A 55 5.65 1.38 46.31
N THR A 56 4.99 2.45 46.73
CA THR A 56 5.54 3.42 47.67
C THR A 56 5.55 2.74 49.03
N SER A 57 6.59 1.96 49.29
CA SER A 57 6.87 1.46 50.63
C SER A 57 7.32 2.63 51.50
N THR A 58 6.37 3.35 52.08
CA THR A 58 6.62 4.22 53.24
C THR A 58 6.93 3.32 54.45
N SER A 59 8.19 2.89 54.56
CA SER A 59 8.73 2.33 55.78
C SER A 59 9.11 3.47 56.71
N THR A 60 8.21 3.81 57.64
CA THR A 60 8.56 4.51 58.88
C THR A 60 9.62 3.71 59.63
N ARG A 61 10.87 4.19 59.66
CA ARG A 61 11.94 3.67 60.53
C ARG A 61 12.31 4.70 61.58
N THR A 62 11.88 4.44 62.81
CA THR A 62 12.33 5.07 64.04
C THR A 62 13.83 4.87 64.25
N LYS A 63 14.51 5.93 64.69
CA LYS A 63 15.95 5.97 64.99
C LYS A 63 16.26 5.25 66.30
N SER A 64 17.30 4.41 66.32
CA SER A 64 18.15 4.22 67.50
C SER A 64 19.62 3.99 67.10
N VAL A 65 20.49 4.61 67.88
CA VAL A 65 21.91 4.96 67.71
C VAL A 65 22.90 3.77 67.80
N ASN A 66 23.80 3.65 66.81
CA ASN A 66 25.28 3.40 66.75
C ASN A 66 26.05 2.57 67.82
N PRO A 67 27.35 2.19 67.62
CA PRO A 67 28.14 1.95 66.38
C PRO A 67 29.06 0.68 66.42
N ALA A 68 29.47 0.13 65.27
CA ALA A 68 30.77 -0.57 65.13
C ALA A 68 31.19 -0.72 63.64
N LYS A 69 32.47 -0.49 63.38
CA LYS A 69 33.16 -0.56 62.07
C LYS A 69 33.42 -2.00 61.63
N THR A 70 33.30 -2.32 60.34
CA THR A 70 34.37 -2.92 59.49
C THR A 70 33.93 -3.19 58.04
N ASP A 71 34.73 -2.66 57.11
CA ASP A 71 35.14 -3.05 55.75
C ASP A 71 34.22 -3.74 54.69
N ARG A 72 34.16 -3.03 53.54
CA ARG A 72 34.23 -3.44 52.12
C ARG A 72 33.80 -4.87 51.72
N SER A 73 32.72 -4.95 50.93
CA SER A 73 32.73 -5.60 49.60
C SER A 73 31.48 -5.23 48.78
N SER A 74 31.71 -5.08 47.48
CA SER A 74 30.78 -4.67 46.41
C SER A 74 29.72 -5.73 46.10
N PHE A 75 28.45 -5.34 46.10
CA PHE A 75 27.32 -6.17 45.68
C PHE A 75 26.99 -5.92 44.20
N LYS A 76 27.06 -6.97 43.38
CA LYS A 76 26.62 -6.96 41.96
C LYS A 76 25.10 -7.11 41.90
N SER A 77 24.48 -6.32 41.03
CA SER A 77 23.07 -6.40 40.63
C SER A 77 22.84 -7.55 39.66
N ASN A 78 21.90 -8.43 39.97
CA ASN A 78 21.35 -9.41 39.03
C ASN A 78 20.17 -8.78 38.27
N GLU A 79 20.24 -8.86 36.94
CA GLU A 79 19.13 -8.68 36.02
C GLU A 79 18.35 -10.01 35.93
N ASP A 80 17.05 -9.99 36.22
CA ASP A 80 16.18 -11.13 35.94
C ASP A 80 15.33 -10.84 34.70
N ILE A 81 15.55 -11.69 33.71
CA ILE A 81 14.92 -11.75 32.39
C ILE A 81 13.54 -12.42 32.51
N LEU A 82 12.53 -11.80 31.91
CA LEU A 82 11.14 -12.26 31.90
C LEU A 82 10.95 -13.44 30.92
N TYR A 83 10.55 -14.60 31.44
CA TYR A 83 10.15 -15.76 30.65
C TYR A 83 8.71 -15.61 30.12
N VAL A 84 8.52 -15.96 28.85
CA VAL A 84 7.21 -16.22 28.22
C VAL A 84 7.06 -17.74 28.15
N GLU A 85 6.04 -18.28 28.82
CA GLU A 85 5.59 -19.66 28.68
C GLU A 85 4.72 -19.78 27.42
N ASP A 86 5.24 -20.48 26.40
CA ASP A 86 4.44 -21.01 25.30
C ASP A 86 4.12 -22.49 25.60
N GLY A 87 2.83 -22.82 25.61
CA GLY A 87 2.31 -24.17 25.78
C GLY A 87 2.33 -24.98 24.48
N ASP A 88 2.85 -26.20 24.60
CA ASP A 88 2.44 -27.47 24.02
C ASP A 88 2.09 -27.55 22.51
N VAL A 89 3.05 -28.07 21.74
CA VAL A 89 2.78 -28.89 20.55
C VAL A 89 3.50 -30.23 20.73
N GLU A 90 2.71 -31.28 20.98
CA GLU A 90 3.14 -32.68 20.93
C GLU A 90 3.77 -33.00 19.57
N ARG A 91 5.01 -33.51 19.58
CA ARG A 91 5.63 -34.10 18.39
C ARG A 91 6.23 -35.45 18.75
N ASN A 92 5.69 -36.47 18.08
CA ASN A 92 6.04 -37.89 18.19
C ASN A 92 7.55 -38.16 18.12
N ASP A 93 7.98 -39.03 19.03
CA ASP A 93 9.23 -39.78 18.98
C ASP A 93 9.26 -40.69 17.75
N GLU A 94 10.35 -40.64 16.98
CA GLU A 94 10.86 -41.86 16.38
C GLU A 94 12.39 -41.86 16.30
N SER A 95 12.92 -43.00 16.75
CA SER A 95 14.30 -43.25 17.13
C SER A 95 15.25 -43.56 15.97
N SER A 96 16.55 -43.35 16.26
CA SER A 96 17.66 -44.30 16.06
C SER A 96 18.74 -44.05 14.97
N ARG A 97 20.00 -44.32 15.42
CA ARG A 97 21.28 -44.66 14.74
C ARG A 97 22.31 -43.52 14.63
N ARG A 98 23.36 -43.47 15.51
CA ARG A 98 24.69 -44.14 15.42
C ARG A 98 25.36 -43.93 14.04
N LYS A 99 26.56 -43.35 13.87
CA LYS A 99 27.88 -43.65 14.46
C LYS A 99 28.92 -42.58 14.03
N ARG A 100 30.05 -42.52 14.77
CA ARG A 100 31.28 -41.72 14.56
C ARG A 100 32.06 -42.14 13.30
N ASP A 101 32.94 -41.27 12.79
CA ASP A 101 34.41 -41.51 12.75
C ASP A 101 35.22 -40.28 12.23
N THR A 102 36.22 -39.88 13.04
CA THR A 102 37.62 -39.37 12.83
C THR A 102 37.96 -38.53 11.57
N GLY A 103 38.48 -37.28 11.58
CA GLY A 103 39.73 -36.66 12.12
C GLY A 103 40.53 -35.98 10.95
N PRO A 104 41.65 -35.20 11.07
CA PRO A 104 42.26 -34.44 12.19
C PRO A 104 42.70 -32.95 11.87
N GLU A 105 43.02 -32.17 12.93
CA GLU A 105 44.08 -31.13 13.21
C GLU A 105 44.85 -30.42 12.05
N LEU A 106 45.40 -29.18 12.05
CA LEU A 106 45.78 -28.02 12.93
C LEU A 106 46.40 -26.94 11.95
N PRO A 107 47.06 -25.80 12.30
CA PRO A 107 46.97 -24.83 13.41
C PRO A 107 46.93 -23.33 12.97
N TYR A 108 46.82 -22.45 13.97
CA TYR A 108 46.96 -20.98 13.95
C TYR A 108 48.43 -20.51 13.86
N ASP A 109 48.64 -19.27 13.38
CA ASP A 109 49.86 -18.47 13.58
C ASP A 109 49.52 -17.03 14.02
N GLU A 110 50.48 -16.45 14.74
CA GLU A 110 50.46 -15.32 15.67
C GLU A 110 51.15 -14.05 15.07
N LEU A 111 51.39 -13.03 15.90
CA LEU A 111 52.21 -11.77 15.73
C LEU A 111 51.40 -10.49 15.39
N ASP A 112 51.63 -9.32 16.00
CA ASP A 112 52.41 -8.87 17.16
C ASP A 112 52.02 -7.40 17.48
N GLU A 113 52.22 -6.98 18.74
CA GLU A 113 52.08 -5.63 19.28
C GLU A 113 53.17 -4.63 18.80
N ILE A 114 52.95 -3.31 18.98
CA ILE A 114 53.92 -2.32 19.51
C ILE A 114 53.20 -1.00 19.87
N ASP A 115 53.44 -0.55 21.10
CA ASP A 115 53.09 0.73 21.73
C ASP A 115 53.77 1.98 21.12
N ARG A 116 53.14 3.16 21.31
CA ARG A 116 53.82 4.36 21.80
C ARG A 116 52.88 5.50 22.23
N ASP A 117 53.09 5.97 23.46
CA ASP A 117 52.63 7.24 24.05
C ASP A 117 53.26 8.48 23.39
N GLU A 118 52.55 9.62 23.37
CA GLU A 118 52.89 10.87 24.10
C GLU A 118 52.06 12.09 23.65
N ASN A 119 51.84 12.99 24.62
CA ASN A 119 51.06 14.24 24.61
C ASN A 119 51.56 15.34 23.64
N LEU A 120 50.68 16.30 23.26
CA LEU A 120 50.63 17.72 23.71
C LEU A 120 49.88 18.65 22.69
N ASP A 121 49.24 19.68 23.26
CA ASP A 121 48.89 21.00 22.70
C ASP A 121 47.68 21.23 21.75
N GLY A 122 46.59 21.75 22.34
CA GLY A 122 46.13 23.14 22.17
C GLY A 122 45.63 23.65 20.81
N LEU A 123 44.36 24.07 20.74
CA LEU A 123 43.97 25.45 20.40
C LEU A 123 42.44 25.66 20.52
N ASP A 124 42.05 26.63 21.34
CA ASP A 124 40.73 27.29 21.33
C ASP A 124 40.61 28.24 20.14
N LEU A 125 39.38 28.41 19.64
CA LEU A 125 38.97 29.59 18.86
C LEU A 125 37.46 29.84 19.05
N ASP A 126 37.15 30.67 20.04
CA ASP A 126 35.93 31.47 20.13
C ASP A 126 35.95 32.60 19.09
N LEU A 127 34.76 33.01 18.60
CA LEU A 127 34.42 34.40 18.30
C LEU A 127 32.92 34.57 17.97
N ASP A 128 32.20 35.13 18.95
CA ASP A 128 31.27 36.27 18.92
C ASP A 128 30.28 36.49 17.75
N LEU A 129 29.00 36.73 18.08
CA LEU A 129 28.48 38.11 18.13
C LEU A 129 27.13 38.24 18.85
N SER A 130 27.01 39.38 19.53
CA SER A 130 25.99 39.89 20.43
C SER A 130 24.88 40.71 19.76
N GLU A 131 23.76 40.89 20.48
CA GLU A 131 22.89 42.09 20.62
C GLU A 131 21.58 41.65 21.32
N GLN A 132 20.86 42.38 22.17
CA GLN A 132 21.03 43.61 22.95
C GLN A 132 19.74 43.73 23.79
N ILE A 133 19.75 43.85 25.12
CA ILE A 133 18.67 44.52 25.88
C ILE A 133 19.30 45.28 27.03
N GLY A 134 19.16 46.61 27.02
CA GLY A 134 19.58 47.49 28.10
C GLY A 134 18.38 48.08 28.83
N ALA A 135 18.37 47.99 30.16
CA ALA A 135 18.10 49.09 31.08
C ALA A 135 18.06 48.55 32.54
N THR A 136 18.95 49.07 33.38
CA THR A 136 18.91 48.96 34.85
C THR A 136 18.30 50.25 35.42
N PRO A 137 17.88 50.32 36.71
CA PRO A 137 18.86 50.78 37.72
C PRO A 137 18.68 50.28 39.18
N LYS A 138 19.85 50.12 39.84
CA LYS A 138 20.28 50.61 41.17
C LYS A 138 19.69 50.10 42.51
N SER A 139 20.59 49.39 43.22
CA SER A 139 21.17 49.64 44.57
C SER A 139 20.33 49.39 45.85
N ARG A 140 20.83 48.51 46.75
CA ARG A 140 21.50 48.87 48.04
C ARG A 140 21.87 47.65 48.93
N SER A 141 23.03 47.80 49.59
CA SER A 141 23.51 47.28 50.90
C SER A 141 23.74 45.79 51.18
N ALA A 142 24.88 45.54 51.82
CA ALA A 142 25.49 44.29 52.24
C ALA A 142 24.93 43.70 53.55
N ARG A 143 25.00 42.36 53.67
CA ARG A 143 25.48 41.65 54.87
C ARG A 143 25.69 40.16 54.57
N SER A 144 26.77 39.61 55.13
CA SER A 144 27.06 38.18 55.20
C SER A 144 25.97 37.46 56.01
N ASP A 145 25.62 36.23 55.62
CA ASP A 145 25.82 35.06 56.45
C ASP A 145 25.55 33.79 55.63
N THR A 146 26.33 32.77 55.94
CA THR A 146 26.37 31.45 55.33
C THR A 146 25.08 30.68 55.57
N ASP A 147 24.36 30.32 54.50
CA ASP A 147 23.45 29.18 54.49
C ASP A 147 23.36 28.59 53.07
N SER A 148 23.42 27.26 53.00
CA SER A 148 23.37 26.48 51.77
C SER A 148 21.97 26.55 51.15
N GLU A 149 21.75 27.51 50.25
CA GLU A 149 20.54 27.57 49.42
C GLU A 149 20.66 26.62 48.22
N THR A 150 19.75 25.66 48.18
CA THR A 150 19.43 24.85 47.00
C THR A 150 19.02 25.75 45.83
N VAL A 151 19.59 25.49 44.65
CA VAL A 151 19.50 26.39 43.51
C VAL A 151 18.07 26.48 42.94
N PRO A 152 17.51 27.69 42.70
CA PRO A 152 16.13 27.89 42.25
C PRO A 152 15.75 27.30 40.87
N TRP A 153 16.72 26.88 40.05
CA TRP A 153 16.45 26.26 38.75
C TRP A 153 16.03 24.79 38.83
N ALA A 154 16.27 24.12 39.96
CA ALA A 154 15.81 22.75 40.18
C ALA A 154 14.31 22.68 40.52
N GLN A 155 13.69 23.81 40.87
CA GLN A 155 12.26 23.91 41.17
C GLN A 155 11.43 24.34 39.95
N SER A 156 12.04 24.98 38.95
CA SER A 156 11.37 25.32 37.70
C SER A 156 11.25 24.12 36.73
N SER A 157 12.14 23.13 36.81
CA SER A 157 12.04 21.90 36.02
C SER A 157 11.01 20.89 36.56
N LEU A 158 10.75 20.88 37.88
CA LEU A 158 9.64 20.10 38.45
C LEU A 158 8.27 20.75 38.23
N ASN A 159 8.20 22.08 38.14
CA ASN A 159 6.92 22.76 37.91
C ASN A 159 6.45 22.75 36.44
N LEU A 160 7.31 22.35 35.48
CA LEU A 160 6.91 22.14 34.08
C LEU A 160 6.33 20.74 33.81
N THR A 161 6.55 19.79 34.72
CA THR A 161 6.07 18.40 34.58
C THR A 161 4.71 18.15 35.25
N THR A 162 4.25 19.05 36.13
CA THR A 162 2.97 18.90 36.85
C THR A 162 1.72 19.08 35.98
N HIS A 163 1.84 19.64 34.77
CA HIS A 163 0.71 19.84 33.85
C HIS A 163 0.56 18.70 32.80
N LEU A 164 1.40 17.66 32.86
CA LEU A 164 1.32 16.48 31.98
C LEU A 164 0.80 15.22 32.67
N ASN A 165 0.60 15.26 33.99
CA ASN A 165 0.01 14.15 34.75
C ASN A 165 -1.37 13.80 34.16
N GLY A 166 -1.50 12.58 33.64
CA GLY A 166 -2.71 12.08 33.00
C GLY A 166 -2.76 12.27 31.47
N ARG A 167 -1.79 12.93 30.83
CA ARG A 167 -1.70 13.06 29.36
C ARG A 167 -0.68 12.13 28.72
N LEU A 168 0.32 11.69 29.47
CA LEU A 168 1.37 10.79 28.97
C LEU A 168 0.92 9.33 29.15
N PHE A 169 0.99 8.56 28.06
CA PHE A 169 0.61 7.17 27.96
C PHE A 169 1.84 6.33 27.59
N LEU A 170 2.14 5.30 28.41
CA LEU A 170 3.33 4.44 28.25
C LEU A 170 4.65 5.22 28.12
N HIS A 171 4.78 6.36 28.80
CA HIS A 171 5.95 7.26 28.82
C HIS A 171 6.33 7.94 27.48
N GLU A 172 5.93 7.39 26.34
CA GLU A 172 6.36 7.89 25.02
C GLU A 172 5.22 8.48 24.18
N ASN A 173 3.96 8.18 24.52
CA ASN A 173 2.81 8.62 23.74
C ASN A 173 2.03 9.71 24.49
N LEU A 174 1.69 10.80 23.83
CA LEU A 174 0.88 11.88 24.36
C LEU A 174 -0.59 11.72 23.94
N MET A 175 -1.53 11.82 24.87
CA MET A 175 -2.96 11.85 24.58
C MET A 175 -3.42 13.24 24.10
N LEU A 176 -4.01 13.29 22.92
CA LEU A 176 -4.61 14.47 22.31
C LEU A 176 -6.05 14.68 22.81
N GLY A 177 -6.16 15.24 24.02
CA GLY A 177 -7.44 15.36 24.72
C GLY A 177 -7.79 14.09 25.51
N PRO A 178 -8.76 14.16 26.43
CA PRO A 178 -9.25 12.97 27.12
C PRO A 178 -10.10 12.11 26.18
N PRO A 179 -10.32 10.82 26.49
CA PRO A 179 -11.17 9.96 25.67
C PRO A 179 -12.63 10.43 25.62
N ARG A 180 -13.37 9.98 24.62
CA ARG A 180 -14.79 10.25 24.45
C ARG A 180 -15.56 8.97 24.25
N LEU A 181 -16.71 8.85 24.91
CA LEU A 181 -17.73 7.84 24.63
C LEU A 181 -18.75 8.41 23.66
N ARG A 182 -19.14 7.61 22.67
CA ARG A 182 -20.16 7.99 21.69
C ARG A 182 -21.12 6.84 21.40
N GLN A 183 -22.41 7.15 21.40
CA GLN A 183 -23.49 6.20 21.13
C GLN A 183 -24.32 6.64 19.93
N ILE A 184 -24.65 5.67 19.07
CA ILE A 184 -25.64 5.79 18.01
C ILE A 184 -26.81 4.86 18.33
N ARG A 185 -28.02 5.38 18.16
CA ARG A 185 -29.26 4.69 18.50
C ARG A 185 -30.35 4.95 17.47
N VAL A 186 -31.34 4.08 17.50
CA VAL A 186 -32.50 4.06 16.63
C VAL A 186 -33.74 4.48 17.41
N SER A 187 -34.63 5.21 16.74
CA SER A 187 -35.87 5.73 17.32
C SER A 187 -36.80 4.61 17.80
N LYS A 188 -37.58 4.92 18.84
CA LYS A 188 -38.63 4.02 19.35
C LYS A 188 -39.70 3.80 18.28
N ASN A 189 -40.17 2.57 18.13
CA ASN A 189 -41.19 2.15 17.17
C ASN A 189 -40.81 2.41 15.70
N SER A 190 -39.52 2.25 15.40
CA SER A 190 -38.95 2.31 14.04
C SER A 190 -39.29 1.10 13.18
N CYS A 191 -39.85 0.03 13.75
CA CYS A 191 -40.26 -1.16 13.04
C CYS A 191 -41.80 -1.24 12.96
N GLN A 192 -42.30 -1.79 11.86
CA GLN A 192 -43.71 -2.16 11.75
C GLN A 192 -43.91 -3.48 12.50
N THR A 193 -44.81 -3.47 13.49
CA THR A 193 -45.20 -4.69 14.21
C THR A 193 -46.55 -5.14 13.67
N ASP A 194 -46.70 -6.44 13.38
CA ASP A 194 -47.99 -7.00 12.99
C ASP A 194 -48.98 -6.90 14.16
N GLY A 195 -50.26 -6.61 13.84
CA GLY A 195 -51.30 -6.24 14.82
C GLY A 195 -51.58 -7.26 15.94
N ASN A 196 -51.04 -8.48 15.85
CA ASN A 196 -51.19 -9.55 16.85
C ASN A 196 -50.05 -9.62 17.89
N PHE A 197 -48.90 -8.97 17.65
CA PHE A 197 -47.75 -8.96 18.56
C PHE A 197 -47.72 -7.89 19.69
N PRO A 198 -48.53 -6.80 19.69
CA PRO A 198 -48.36 -5.75 20.69
C PRO A 198 -48.88 -6.11 22.09
N GLN A 199 -49.50 -7.28 22.30
CA GLN A 199 -49.97 -7.70 23.63
C GLN A 199 -48.83 -7.92 24.64
N ASN A 200 -47.64 -8.29 24.18
CA ASN A 200 -46.48 -8.56 25.06
C ASN A 200 -45.26 -7.65 24.80
N PHE A 201 -45.23 -6.90 23.70
CA PHE A 201 -44.09 -6.06 23.32
C PHE A 201 -44.52 -4.63 22.97
N ASN A 202 -44.41 -3.72 23.94
CA ASN A 202 -44.83 -2.32 23.78
C ASN A 202 -43.87 -1.45 22.96
N THR A 203 -42.67 -1.93 22.65
CA THR A 203 -41.64 -1.15 21.95
C THR A 203 -40.87 -2.01 20.97
N CYS A 204 -40.63 -1.46 19.78
CA CYS A 204 -39.79 -2.08 18.76
C CYS A 204 -38.66 -1.17 18.29
N TYR A 205 -37.51 -1.77 17.97
CA TYR A 205 -36.35 -1.09 17.43
C TYR A 205 -35.84 -1.84 16.20
N ALA A 206 -35.86 -1.20 15.04
CA ALA A 206 -35.39 -1.79 13.78
C ALA A 206 -33.85 -1.91 13.73
N ALA A 207 -33.34 -2.58 12.69
CA ALA A 207 -31.93 -2.49 12.32
C ALA A 207 -31.54 -1.03 12.03
N TYR A 208 -30.26 -0.68 12.16
CA TYR A 208 -29.80 0.67 11.86
C TYR A 208 -30.07 1.01 10.39
N SER A 209 -30.67 2.17 10.17
CA SER A 209 -30.76 2.80 8.86
C SER A 209 -30.73 4.31 9.06
N ASN A 210 -30.30 5.05 8.03
CA ASN A 210 -30.25 6.51 8.09
C ASN A 210 -31.61 7.15 8.40
N ALA A 211 -32.72 6.48 8.04
CA ALA A 211 -34.08 6.96 8.30
C ALA A 211 -34.56 6.65 9.72
N ALA A 212 -34.04 5.59 10.34
CA ALA A 212 -34.46 5.13 11.66
C ALA A 212 -33.62 5.73 12.81
N GLU A 213 -32.48 6.37 12.51
CA GLU A 213 -31.60 7.01 13.48
C GLU A 213 -32.33 8.06 14.34
N GLU A 214 -32.10 8.03 15.65
CA GLU A 214 -32.73 8.97 16.59
C GLU A 214 -31.88 10.21 16.81
N ASN A 215 -32.36 11.33 16.28
CA ASN A 215 -31.69 12.64 16.34
C ASN A 215 -32.30 13.58 17.41
N SER A 216 -32.87 13.02 18.48
CA SER A 216 -33.41 13.83 19.58
C SER A 216 -32.29 14.61 20.26
N GLU A 217 -32.56 15.83 20.73
CA GLU A 217 -31.50 16.67 21.31
C GLU A 217 -30.85 16.05 22.56
N TRP A 218 -31.64 15.32 23.36
CA TRP A 218 -31.20 14.78 24.64
C TRP A 218 -31.64 13.32 24.82
N HIS A 219 -30.69 12.48 25.21
CA HIS A 219 -30.95 11.11 25.68
C HIS A 219 -30.25 10.89 27.02
N LYS A 220 -31.04 10.63 28.07
CA LYS A 220 -30.52 10.25 29.40
C LYS A 220 -29.40 11.19 29.92
N GLY A 221 -29.56 12.50 29.71
CA GLY A 221 -28.61 13.53 30.14
C GLY A 221 -27.44 13.80 29.18
N THR A 222 -27.40 13.15 28.02
CA THR A 222 -26.37 13.35 26.99
C THR A 222 -26.95 14.04 25.77
N ARG A 223 -26.19 14.97 25.17
CA ARG A 223 -26.63 15.78 24.02
C ARG A 223 -26.26 15.09 22.71
N TYR A 224 -27.18 15.09 21.74
CA TYR A 224 -26.89 14.68 20.37
C TYR A 224 -26.02 15.73 19.67
N ARG A 225 -24.94 15.29 19.04
CA ARG A 225 -24.06 16.11 18.21
C ARG A 225 -24.04 15.56 16.79
N THR A 226 -24.11 16.45 15.81
CA THR A 226 -24.06 16.06 14.40
C THR A 226 -22.64 15.67 13.99
N MET A 227 -22.51 14.89 12.90
CA MET A 227 -21.22 14.50 12.33
C MET A 227 -20.28 15.69 12.07
N ARG A 228 -20.84 16.83 11.62
CA ARG A 228 -20.05 18.05 11.33
C ARG A 228 -19.54 18.72 12.60
N GLU A 229 -20.36 18.77 13.65
CA GLU A 229 -19.96 19.32 14.96
C GLU A 229 -18.88 18.47 15.64
N LEU A 230 -18.98 17.15 15.49
CA LEU A 230 -17.99 16.21 16.04
C LEU A 230 -16.70 16.14 15.24
N GLY A 231 -16.67 16.67 14.00
CA GLY A 231 -15.56 16.46 13.08
C GLY A 231 -15.30 14.98 12.77
N ALA A 232 -16.32 14.13 12.93
CA ALA A 232 -16.21 12.69 12.82
C ALA A 232 -16.44 12.20 11.38
N THR A 233 -15.92 11.03 11.05
CA THR A 233 -16.09 10.38 9.74
C THR A 233 -16.99 9.16 9.84
N PRO A 234 -17.79 8.85 8.80
CA PRO A 234 -18.69 7.70 8.82
C PRO A 234 -17.91 6.40 9.04
N ILE A 235 -18.51 5.49 9.80
CA ILE A 235 -17.86 4.26 10.24
C ILE A 235 -18.55 3.09 9.54
N LEU A 236 -17.80 2.36 8.73
CA LEU A 236 -18.22 1.07 8.20
C LEU A 236 -17.86 -0.01 9.22
N THR A 237 -18.86 -0.77 9.64
CA THR A 237 -18.71 -1.91 10.58
C THR A 237 -19.19 -3.19 9.89
N LEU A 238 -19.32 -4.30 10.62
CA LEU A 238 -19.70 -5.59 10.02
C LEU A 238 -21.16 -5.59 9.54
N LEU A 239 -22.10 -5.02 10.31
CA LEU A 239 -23.52 -5.09 9.95
C LEU A 239 -23.98 -3.89 9.14
N ALA A 240 -23.49 -2.68 9.45
CA ALA A 240 -23.99 -1.47 8.82
C ALA A 240 -22.93 -0.37 8.63
N TYR A 241 -23.29 0.57 7.75
CA TYR A 241 -22.60 1.82 7.56
C TYR A 241 -23.26 2.92 8.41
N TYR A 242 -22.58 3.38 9.46
CA TYR A 242 -23.12 4.36 10.40
C TYR A 242 -22.73 5.79 10.00
N ARG A 243 -23.71 6.70 10.01
CA ARG A 243 -23.44 8.14 9.99
C ARG A 243 -22.82 8.54 11.33
N SER A 244 -21.72 9.26 11.29
CA SER A 244 -20.89 9.52 12.48
C SER A 244 -21.40 10.68 13.34
N GLY A 245 -22.72 10.78 13.55
CA GLY A 245 -23.31 11.60 14.62
C GLY A 245 -23.37 10.83 15.93
N GLY A 246 -24.16 11.32 16.89
CA GLY A 246 -24.55 10.55 18.07
C GLY A 246 -24.52 11.33 19.38
N TYR A 247 -24.85 10.62 20.46
CA TYR A 247 -24.80 11.15 21.81
C TYR A 247 -23.40 10.95 22.38
N THR A 248 -22.78 12.01 22.88
CA THR A 248 -21.38 11.96 23.33
C THR A 248 -21.22 12.31 24.79
N VAL A 249 -20.31 11.61 25.46
CA VAL A 249 -19.82 11.92 26.80
C VAL A 249 -18.30 12.05 26.72
N ASP A 250 -17.80 13.24 27.05
CA ASP A 250 -16.37 13.49 27.13
C ASP A 250 -15.89 12.99 28.52
N LEU A 251 -14.87 12.13 28.55
CA LEU A 251 -14.20 11.70 29.78
C LEU A 251 -13.16 12.74 30.21
N THR A 252 -12.55 12.56 31.38
CA THR A 252 -11.46 13.40 31.89
C THR A 252 -10.14 12.64 31.91
N TYR A 253 -9.06 13.29 32.36
CA TYR A 253 -7.74 12.66 32.53
C TYR A 253 -7.60 11.94 33.88
N ASP A 254 -8.58 12.06 34.77
CA ASP A 254 -8.54 11.45 36.09
C ASP A 254 -9.27 10.10 36.11
N LYS A 255 -8.65 9.11 36.76
CA LYS A 255 -9.14 7.72 36.81
C LYS A 255 -10.47 7.65 37.58
N ASP A 256 -10.53 8.30 38.73
CA ASP A 256 -11.67 8.18 39.66
C ASP A 256 -12.91 8.91 39.13
N GLU A 257 -12.75 10.10 38.55
CA GLU A 257 -13.83 10.82 37.85
C GLU A 257 -14.41 10.01 36.67
N ASN A 258 -13.53 9.37 35.90
CA ASN A 258 -13.94 8.52 34.78
C ASN A 258 -14.74 7.31 35.26
N LEU A 259 -14.28 6.64 36.32
CA LEU A 259 -15.00 5.51 36.93
C LEU A 259 -16.39 5.92 37.42
N GLN A 260 -16.50 7.07 38.10
CA GLN A 260 -17.80 7.59 38.54
C GLN A 260 -18.73 7.92 37.36
N SER A 261 -18.19 8.53 36.31
CA SER A 261 -18.94 8.88 35.10
C SER A 261 -19.47 7.64 34.38
N ILE A 262 -18.64 6.61 34.20
CA ILE A 262 -19.05 5.34 33.57
C ILE A 262 -20.08 4.60 34.43
N ASN A 263 -19.88 4.53 35.75
CA ASN A 263 -20.84 3.91 36.67
C ASN A 263 -22.20 4.63 36.67
N LYS A 264 -22.21 5.96 36.53
CA LYS A 264 -23.44 6.74 36.34
C LYS A 264 -24.13 6.41 35.02
N LEU A 265 -23.39 6.25 33.93
CA LEU A 265 -23.98 5.85 32.64
C LEU A 265 -24.56 4.43 32.69
N LYS A 266 -23.88 3.51 33.40
CA LYS A 266 -24.35 2.14 33.67
C LYS A 266 -25.65 2.16 34.47
N SER A 267 -25.73 2.94 35.56
CA SER A 267 -26.93 2.98 36.42
C SER A 267 -28.15 3.59 35.73
N VAL A 268 -27.97 4.54 34.82
CA VAL A 268 -29.06 5.16 34.03
C VAL A 268 -29.44 4.30 32.80
N ASN A 269 -28.78 3.16 32.60
CA ASN A 269 -28.93 2.30 31.41
C ASN A 269 -28.72 3.08 30.11
N TRP A 270 -27.67 3.91 30.03
CA TRP A 270 -27.43 4.78 28.87
C TRP A 270 -27.46 3.99 27.54
N LEU A 271 -26.89 2.79 27.56
CA LEU A 271 -27.09 1.76 26.54
C LEU A 271 -28.40 1.00 26.82
N ASP A 272 -29.39 1.20 25.95
CA ASP A 272 -30.66 0.48 25.95
C ASP A 272 -30.89 -0.34 24.67
N ARG A 273 -32.04 -1.01 24.54
CA ARG A 273 -32.39 -1.85 23.37
C ARG A 273 -32.39 -1.10 22.03
N GLY A 274 -32.46 0.23 22.05
CA GLY A 274 -32.38 1.08 20.85
C GLY A 274 -30.96 1.40 20.41
N SER A 275 -29.96 1.09 21.24
CA SER A 275 -28.54 1.27 20.90
C SER A 275 -28.14 0.34 19.76
N ARG A 276 -27.35 0.85 18.82
CA ARG A 276 -26.79 0.07 17.71
C ARG A 276 -25.28 0.13 17.65
N LEU A 277 -24.71 1.25 18.09
CA LEU A 277 -23.26 1.43 18.15
C LEU A 277 -22.90 2.13 19.44
N CYS A 278 -21.93 1.61 20.17
CA CYS A 278 -21.22 2.32 21.23
C CYS A 278 -19.74 2.30 20.90
N LEU A 279 -19.04 3.41 21.03
CA LEU A 279 -17.61 3.46 20.79
C LEU A 279 -16.89 4.35 21.79
N VAL A 280 -15.66 3.96 22.11
CA VAL A 280 -14.67 4.76 22.83
C VAL A 280 -13.68 5.28 21.79
N GLU A 281 -13.48 6.59 21.75
CA GLU A 281 -12.53 7.22 20.85
C GLU A 281 -11.53 8.09 21.63
N PHE A 282 -10.24 7.89 21.37
CA PHE A 282 -9.15 8.71 21.89
C PHE A 282 -8.03 8.77 20.86
N ASN A 283 -7.23 9.83 20.93
CA ASN A 283 -6.19 10.09 19.96
C ASN A 283 -4.84 10.20 20.68
N LEU A 284 -3.82 9.59 20.09
CA LEU A 284 -2.46 9.55 20.59
C LEU A 284 -1.52 10.27 19.62
N PHE A 285 -0.46 10.83 20.15
CA PHE A 285 0.65 11.41 19.41
C PHE A 285 1.95 10.82 19.95
N ASN A 286 2.76 10.24 19.09
CA ASN A 286 4.08 9.74 19.46
C ASN A 286 5.13 10.76 19.04
N ASP A 287 5.81 11.37 20.02
CA ASP A 287 6.80 12.44 19.83
C ASP A 287 8.10 11.91 19.21
N ASN A 288 8.49 10.66 19.50
CA ASN A 288 9.71 10.06 18.97
C ASN A 288 9.66 9.79 17.45
N LYS A 289 8.46 9.75 16.86
CA LYS A 289 8.25 9.40 15.44
C LYS A 289 7.32 10.36 14.69
N ASP A 290 6.84 11.43 15.33
CA ASP A 290 5.92 12.43 14.77
C ASP A 290 4.68 11.77 14.12
N ILE A 291 4.08 10.79 14.81
CA ILE A 291 2.92 10.04 14.30
C ILE A 291 1.72 10.28 15.21
N PHE A 292 0.62 10.68 14.59
CA PHE A 292 -0.70 10.67 15.20
C PHE A 292 -1.38 9.33 15.00
N GLN A 293 -2.14 8.89 16.00
CA GLN A 293 -2.95 7.70 15.95
C GLN A 293 -4.34 7.97 16.51
N SER A 294 -5.35 7.53 15.78
CA SER A 294 -6.73 7.53 16.25
C SER A 294 -7.11 6.10 16.62
N VAL A 295 -7.51 5.91 17.88
CA VAL A 295 -7.95 4.61 18.40
C VAL A 295 -9.45 4.67 18.62
N LYS A 296 -10.17 3.72 18.02
CA LYS A 296 -11.61 3.54 18.19
C LYS A 296 -11.92 2.11 18.57
N LEU A 297 -12.48 1.94 19.75
CA LEU A 297 -12.96 0.66 20.25
C LEU A 297 -14.48 0.66 20.09
N ILE A 298 -15.00 -0.23 19.27
CA ILE A 298 -16.40 -0.24 18.82
C ILE A 298 -17.09 -1.48 19.37
N ALA A 299 -18.26 -1.28 19.96
CA ALA A 299 -19.23 -2.31 20.31
C ALA A 299 -20.48 -2.11 19.44
N GLU A 300 -20.62 -2.96 18.43
CA GLU A 300 -21.80 -2.99 17.56
C GLU A 300 -22.88 -3.89 18.19
N ILE A 301 -24.12 -3.40 18.28
CA ILE A 301 -25.25 -4.09 18.92
C ILE A 301 -26.28 -4.41 17.82
N PRO A 302 -26.39 -5.68 17.39
CA PRO A 302 -27.39 -6.08 16.41
C PRO A 302 -28.82 -5.91 16.95
N PRO A 303 -29.84 -5.81 16.09
CA PRO A 303 -31.24 -5.80 16.54
C PRO A 303 -31.66 -7.11 17.24
N THR A 304 -30.96 -8.22 16.98
CA THR A 304 -31.13 -9.51 17.67
C THR A 304 -30.60 -9.49 19.11
N GLY A 305 -29.87 -8.43 19.50
CA GLY A 305 -29.12 -8.35 20.75
C GLY A 305 -27.68 -8.86 20.60
N GLY A 306 -26.98 -8.95 21.72
CA GLY A 306 -25.55 -9.25 21.76
C GLY A 306 -24.68 -8.03 21.45
N VAL A 307 -23.36 -8.22 21.50
CA VAL A 307 -22.34 -7.21 21.18
C VAL A 307 -21.31 -7.86 20.25
N ILE A 308 -20.97 -7.16 19.17
CA ILE A 308 -19.91 -7.52 18.24
C ILE A 308 -18.78 -6.49 18.41
N PRO A 309 -17.64 -6.87 19.01
CA PRO A 309 -16.53 -5.96 19.24
C PRO A 309 -15.69 -5.78 17.96
N GLN A 310 -15.26 -4.54 17.69
CA GLN A 310 -14.36 -4.18 16.59
C GLN A 310 -13.39 -3.07 17.01
N ALA A 311 -12.12 -3.17 16.65
CA ALA A 311 -11.13 -2.13 16.92
C ALA A 311 -10.63 -1.52 15.61
N HIS A 312 -10.70 -0.19 15.51
CA HIS A 312 -10.15 0.56 14.38
C HIS A 312 -9.02 1.46 14.87
N LEU A 313 -7.80 1.15 14.45
CA LEU A 313 -6.60 1.95 14.73
C LEU A 313 -6.08 2.51 13.42
N ARG A 314 -5.97 3.84 13.34
CA ARG A 314 -5.49 4.54 12.14
C ARG A 314 -4.35 5.46 12.51
N THR A 315 -3.25 5.38 11.76
CA THR A 315 -2.07 6.22 11.94
C THR A 315 -1.89 7.20 10.79
N VAL A 316 -1.41 8.40 11.11
CA VAL A 316 -1.00 9.42 10.12
C VAL A 316 0.27 10.10 10.59
N LYS A 317 1.19 10.42 9.67
CA LYS A 317 2.37 11.23 10.00
C LYS A 317 1.96 12.67 10.20
N GLU A 318 2.64 13.38 11.10
CA GLU A 318 2.49 14.83 11.24
C GLU A 318 2.92 15.56 9.97
N TYR A 319 4.12 15.26 9.47
CA TYR A 319 4.68 15.95 8.33
C TYR A 319 4.15 15.43 7.00
N SER A 320 3.76 16.37 6.14
CA SER A 320 3.54 16.17 4.71
C SER A 320 4.86 16.29 3.95
N PHE A 321 4.85 16.01 2.65
CA PHE A 321 6.01 16.17 1.77
C PHE A 321 6.63 17.58 1.78
N PHE A 322 5.83 18.62 2.01
CA PHE A 322 6.31 20.01 2.04
C PHE A 322 6.90 20.46 3.38
N THR A 323 6.70 19.68 4.44
CA THR A 323 7.08 20.05 5.81
C THR A 323 8.06 19.06 6.44
N ASP A 324 8.46 18.03 5.70
CA ASP A 324 9.46 17.06 6.13
C ASP A 324 10.79 17.78 6.37
N LEU A 325 11.41 17.53 7.53
CA LEU A 325 12.67 18.17 7.93
C LEU A 325 13.87 17.57 7.16
N SER A 326 13.70 16.41 6.53
CA SER A 326 14.79 15.76 5.81
C SER A 326 15.07 16.41 4.45
N LEU A 327 16.28 16.96 4.30
CA LEU A 327 16.74 17.59 3.05
C LEU A 327 16.75 16.60 1.87
N THR A 328 17.12 15.34 2.12
CA THR A 328 17.18 14.29 1.09
C THR A 328 15.81 14.00 0.47
N MET A 329 14.77 13.85 1.30
CA MET A 329 13.41 13.62 0.81
C MET A 329 12.87 14.83 0.07
N THR A 330 13.16 16.04 0.55
CA THR A 330 12.77 17.30 -0.11
C THR A 330 13.28 17.38 -1.54
N VAL A 331 14.56 17.03 -1.79
CA VAL A 331 15.14 16.99 -3.15
C VAL A 331 14.42 15.97 -4.04
N VAL A 332 14.11 14.78 -3.51
CA VAL A 332 13.37 13.74 -4.24
C VAL A 332 11.96 14.22 -4.61
N TYR A 333 11.26 14.91 -3.72
CA TYR A 333 9.93 15.45 -3.98
C TYR A 333 9.96 16.55 -5.06
N ILE A 334 10.93 17.46 -5.01
CA ILE A 334 11.10 18.50 -6.05
C ILE A 334 11.32 17.85 -7.41
N PHE A 335 12.22 16.86 -7.48
CA PHE A 335 12.47 16.12 -8.72
C PHE A 335 11.21 15.42 -9.25
N TRP A 336 10.43 14.78 -8.36
CA TRP A 336 9.19 14.11 -8.74
C TRP A 336 8.14 15.08 -9.33
N TYR A 337 7.95 16.26 -8.75
CA TYR A 337 7.01 17.25 -9.29
C TYR A 337 7.48 17.87 -10.62
N ILE A 338 8.79 18.09 -10.79
CA ILE A 338 9.36 18.51 -12.08
C ILE A 338 9.07 17.45 -13.15
N MET A 339 9.23 16.17 -12.81
CA MET A 339 8.91 15.05 -13.68
C MET A 339 7.43 15.04 -14.08
N VAL A 340 6.50 15.20 -13.12
CA VAL A 340 5.05 15.28 -13.39
C VAL A 340 4.74 16.44 -14.34
N PHE A 341 5.34 17.62 -14.12
CA PHE A 341 5.16 18.78 -15.00
C PHE A 341 5.67 18.53 -16.42
N TYR A 342 6.88 17.96 -16.55
CA TYR A 342 7.44 17.58 -17.85
C TYR A 342 6.53 16.61 -18.61
N TYR A 343 6.08 15.52 -17.96
CA TYR A 343 5.18 14.55 -18.60
C TYR A 343 3.83 15.15 -18.98
N THR A 344 3.34 16.12 -18.20
CA THR A 344 2.11 16.83 -18.54
C THR A 344 2.26 17.61 -19.84
N ILE A 345 3.37 18.34 -20.03
CA ILE A 345 3.65 19.03 -21.31
C ILE A 345 3.75 18.02 -22.46
N CYS A 346 4.42 16.88 -22.24
CA CYS A 346 4.53 15.83 -23.24
C CYS A 346 3.16 15.26 -23.64
N GLU A 347 2.29 14.94 -22.68
CA GLU A 347 0.96 14.39 -22.96
C GLU A 347 0.03 15.43 -23.60
N ILE A 348 0.10 16.70 -23.17
CA ILE A 348 -0.64 17.79 -23.82
C ILE A 348 -0.21 17.92 -25.29
N ASN A 349 1.09 17.87 -25.58
CA ASN A 349 1.59 17.91 -26.95
C ASN A 349 1.20 16.67 -27.76
N ALA A 350 1.18 15.50 -27.14
CA ALA A 350 0.72 14.26 -27.78
C ALA A 350 -0.79 14.32 -28.09
N PHE A 351 -1.57 14.92 -27.19
CA PHE A 351 -2.99 15.16 -27.34
C PHE A 351 -3.28 16.12 -28.50
N TYR A 352 -2.57 17.24 -28.60
CA TYR A 352 -2.77 18.20 -29.69
C TYR A 352 -2.38 17.66 -31.08
N LYS A 353 -1.38 16.78 -31.15
CA LYS A 353 -0.93 16.19 -32.43
C LYS A 353 -1.80 15.03 -32.91
N SER A 354 -2.54 14.39 -32.02
CA SER A 354 -3.36 13.21 -32.32
C SER A 354 -4.83 13.62 -32.46
N GLN A 355 -5.58 12.99 -33.37
CA GLN A 355 -7.03 13.17 -33.42
C GLN A 355 -7.66 12.63 -32.12
N TRP A 356 -8.58 13.38 -31.50
CA TRP A 356 -9.15 13.09 -30.17
C TRP A 356 -9.62 11.62 -30.02
N LYS A 357 -10.29 11.08 -31.05
CA LYS A 357 -10.77 9.68 -31.06
C LYS A 357 -9.64 8.65 -31.14
N ALA A 358 -8.59 8.92 -31.92
CA ALA A 358 -7.47 8.01 -32.06
C ALA A 358 -6.66 7.88 -30.76
N TYR A 359 -6.51 8.99 -30.03
CA TYR A 359 -5.80 9.00 -28.76
C TYR A 359 -6.49 8.14 -27.69
N PHE A 360 -7.80 8.32 -27.48
CA PHE A 360 -8.59 7.54 -26.52
C PHE A 360 -8.88 6.10 -26.94
N THR A 361 -8.54 5.69 -28.16
CA THR A 361 -8.63 4.27 -28.55
C THR A 361 -7.45 3.46 -28.04
N SER A 362 -6.34 4.11 -27.66
CA SER A 362 -5.13 3.43 -27.19
C SER A 362 -5.13 3.26 -25.65
N LEU A 363 -5.15 2.01 -25.19
CA LEU A 363 -5.16 1.67 -23.75
C LEU A 363 -3.96 2.28 -22.99
N MET A 364 -2.79 2.34 -23.64
CA MET A 364 -1.58 2.86 -23.01
C MET A 364 -1.64 4.36 -22.74
N ASN A 365 -2.23 5.15 -23.64
CA ASN A 365 -2.39 6.58 -23.41
C ASN A 365 -3.45 6.84 -22.33
N ILE A 366 -4.51 6.03 -22.26
CA ILE A 366 -5.48 6.12 -21.14
C ILE A 366 -4.77 5.87 -19.81
N LEU A 367 -3.92 4.85 -19.72
CA LEU A 367 -3.12 4.58 -18.52
C LEU A 367 -2.23 5.77 -18.16
N ASP A 368 -1.53 6.35 -19.14
CA ASP A 368 -0.68 7.54 -18.93
C ASP A 368 -1.48 8.73 -18.37
N ASN A 369 -2.72 8.95 -18.84
CA ASN A 369 -3.61 9.99 -18.29
C ASN A 369 -4.08 9.68 -16.86
N ILE A 370 -4.45 8.44 -16.56
CA ILE A 370 -4.87 8.03 -15.20
C ILE A 370 -3.73 8.29 -14.21
N VAL A 371 -2.50 7.91 -14.56
CA VAL A 371 -1.32 8.16 -13.72
C VAL A 371 -1.12 9.66 -13.47
N LEU A 372 -1.23 10.50 -14.50
CA LEU A 372 -1.13 11.96 -14.32
C LEU A 372 -2.22 12.53 -13.41
N VAL A 373 -3.47 12.09 -13.57
CA VAL A 373 -4.59 12.53 -12.70
C VAL A 373 -4.33 12.15 -11.24
N LEU A 374 -3.87 10.93 -10.98
CA LEU A 374 -3.52 10.48 -9.62
C LEU A 374 -2.36 11.29 -9.02
N CYS A 375 -1.34 11.66 -9.82
CA CYS A 375 -0.26 12.55 -9.37
C CYS A 375 -0.79 13.94 -8.96
N TYR A 376 -1.74 14.51 -9.69
CA TYR A 376 -2.34 15.80 -9.35
C TYR A 376 -3.22 15.74 -8.10
N LEU A 377 -3.98 14.66 -7.93
CA LEU A 377 -4.74 14.41 -6.70
C LEU A 377 -3.81 14.26 -5.49
N ALA A 378 -2.66 13.61 -5.65
CA ALA A 378 -1.62 13.53 -4.62
C ALA A 378 -1.07 14.90 -4.26
N LEU A 379 -0.76 15.76 -5.24
CA LEU A 379 -0.33 17.13 -5.01
C LEU A 379 -1.37 17.92 -4.20
N PHE A 380 -2.64 17.84 -4.58
CA PHE A 380 -3.73 18.52 -3.87
C PHE A 380 -3.84 18.05 -2.42
N TYR A 381 -3.80 16.73 -2.19
CA TYR A 381 -3.82 16.18 -0.83
C TYR A 381 -2.64 16.67 0.01
N ASN A 382 -1.42 16.67 -0.53
CA ASN A 382 -0.23 17.08 0.21
C ASN A 382 -0.29 18.54 0.67
N ILE A 383 -0.85 19.42 -0.17
CA ILE A 383 -1.11 20.83 0.19
C ILE A 383 -2.17 20.90 1.29
N TRP A 384 -3.31 20.21 1.10
CA TRP A 384 -4.40 20.19 2.08
C TRP A 384 -3.96 19.64 3.44
N HIS A 385 -3.16 18.57 3.46
CA HIS A 385 -2.61 17.94 4.67
C HIS A 385 -1.79 18.93 5.49
N THR A 386 -0.89 19.70 4.85
CA THR A 386 -0.08 20.72 5.52
C THR A 386 -0.94 21.78 6.21
N PHE A 387 -1.97 22.30 5.53
CA PHE A 387 -2.88 23.28 6.13
C PHE A 387 -3.72 22.67 7.27
N LYS A 388 -4.21 21.44 7.06
CA LYS A 388 -5.05 20.75 8.05
C LYS A 388 -4.27 20.44 9.33
N MET A 389 -3.02 19.99 9.20
CA MET A 389 -2.14 19.72 10.32
C MET A 389 -1.84 20.98 11.12
N LYS A 390 -1.44 22.06 10.45
CA LYS A 390 -1.21 23.36 11.13
C LYS A 390 -2.43 23.81 11.94
N SER A 391 -3.64 23.60 11.42
CA SER A 391 -4.89 23.91 12.13
C SER A 391 -5.20 22.98 13.31
N ILE A 392 -4.79 21.70 13.27
CA ILE A 392 -5.04 20.74 14.36
C ILE A 392 -4.02 20.99 15.47
N THR A 393 -2.73 21.09 15.13
CA THR A 393 -1.65 21.32 16.09
C THR A 393 -1.87 22.62 16.86
N SER A 394 -2.28 23.72 16.21
CA SER A 394 -2.59 24.98 16.90
C SER A 394 -3.76 24.87 17.89
N LYS A 395 -4.76 24.04 17.57
CA LYS A 395 -5.91 23.78 18.46
C LYS A 395 -5.52 22.87 19.62
N ALA A 396 -4.66 21.89 19.38
CA ALA A 396 -4.18 20.95 20.41
C ALA A 396 -3.46 21.68 21.56
N TYR A 397 -2.70 22.74 21.26
CA TYR A 397 -2.05 23.56 22.29
C TYR A 397 -3.01 24.45 23.10
N THR A 398 -4.11 24.89 22.50
CA THR A 398 -5.02 25.88 23.12
C THR A 398 -6.22 25.25 23.84
N GLN A 399 -6.66 24.06 23.43
CA GLN A 399 -7.89 23.43 23.94
C GLN A 399 -7.61 22.06 24.56
N GLN A 400 -8.03 21.85 25.81
CA GLN A 400 -7.86 20.60 26.54
C GLN A 400 -8.98 19.56 26.31
N HIS A 401 -9.90 19.82 25.38
CA HIS A 401 -11.03 18.92 25.08
C HIS A 401 -10.65 17.91 23.99
N TYR A 402 -11.40 16.81 23.87
CA TYR A 402 -11.21 15.83 22.80
C TYR A 402 -11.25 16.50 21.42
N GLN A 403 -10.21 16.25 20.62
CA GLN A 403 -10.11 16.76 19.25
C GLN A 403 -10.14 15.61 18.25
N SER A 404 -11.13 15.62 17.35
CA SER A 404 -11.26 14.60 16.31
C SER A 404 -10.19 14.77 15.21
N ILE A 405 -9.37 13.74 15.00
CA ILE A 405 -8.45 13.64 13.83
C ILE A 405 -8.99 12.72 12.72
N ASP A 406 -10.24 12.29 12.85
CA ASP A 406 -10.95 11.40 11.93
C ASP A 406 -10.82 11.77 10.45
N VAL A 407 -11.15 13.02 10.10
CA VAL A 407 -11.13 13.50 8.72
C VAL A 407 -9.73 13.41 8.14
N LEU A 408 -8.73 13.71 8.97
CA LEU A 408 -7.33 13.64 8.57
C LEU A 408 -6.89 12.18 8.35
N CYS A 409 -7.23 11.28 9.28
CA CYS A 409 -6.94 9.86 9.13
C CYS A 409 -7.65 9.23 7.92
N LEU A 410 -8.91 9.59 7.66
CA LEU A 410 -9.65 9.10 6.49
C LEU A 410 -9.04 9.60 5.18
N SER A 411 -8.74 10.89 5.08
CA SER A 411 -8.09 11.44 3.88
C SER A 411 -6.71 10.82 3.66
N ASN A 412 -5.95 10.55 4.73
CA ASN A 412 -4.67 9.85 4.63
C ASN A 412 -4.81 8.41 4.15
N LEU A 413 -5.84 7.68 4.61
CA LEU A 413 -6.11 6.33 4.12
C LEU A 413 -6.38 6.33 2.61
N ILE A 414 -7.27 7.21 2.14
CA ILE A 414 -7.59 7.36 0.72
C ILE A 414 -6.33 7.73 -0.07
N TYR A 415 -5.48 8.61 0.47
CA TYR A 415 -4.22 9.00 -0.15
C TYR A 415 -3.23 7.83 -0.27
N VAL A 416 -3.05 7.04 0.79
CA VAL A 416 -2.16 5.87 0.77
C VAL A 416 -2.65 4.82 -0.23
N ASP A 417 -3.96 4.54 -0.26
CA ASP A 417 -4.56 3.62 -1.23
C ASP A 417 -4.36 4.11 -2.67
N MET A 418 -4.56 5.41 -2.90
CA MET A 418 -4.32 6.05 -4.19
C MET A 418 -2.85 5.98 -4.61
N MET A 419 -1.91 6.19 -3.69
CA MET A 419 -0.47 6.09 -3.95
C MET A 419 -0.04 4.65 -4.23
N ALA A 420 -0.65 3.66 -3.58
CA ALA A 420 -0.42 2.25 -3.86
C ALA A 420 -0.86 1.89 -5.29
N ILE A 421 -2.05 2.36 -5.70
CA ILE A 421 -2.55 2.19 -7.07
C ILE A 421 -1.64 2.91 -8.07
N LEU A 422 -1.21 4.14 -7.78
CA LEU A 422 -0.27 4.88 -8.62
C LEU A 422 1.03 4.09 -8.84
N ALA A 423 1.64 3.58 -7.76
CA ALA A 423 2.87 2.81 -7.83
C ALA A 423 2.69 1.54 -8.66
N PHE A 424 1.57 0.83 -8.49
CA PHE A 424 1.21 -0.33 -9.30
C PHE A 424 1.07 0.00 -10.79
N LEU A 425 0.38 1.11 -11.14
CA LEU A 425 0.23 1.55 -12.52
C LEU A 425 1.57 1.95 -13.16
N VAL A 426 2.48 2.56 -12.39
CA VAL A 426 3.84 2.87 -12.84
C VAL A 426 4.63 1.59 -13.15
N TRP A 427 4.49 0.54 -12.34
CA TRP A 427 5.06 -0.78 -12.65
C TRP A 427 4.49 -1.38 -13.93
N ILE A 428 3.17 -1.27 -14.15
CA ILE A 428 2.55 -1.71 -15.42
C ILE A 428 3.11 -0.92 -16.60
N LYS A 429 3.41 0.37 -16.44
CA LYS A 429 3.97 1.20 -17.50
C LYS A 429 5.33 0.67 -18.00
N ILE A 430 6.07 -0.10 -17.20
CA ILE A 430 7.29 -0.76 -17.66
C ILE A 430 7.00 -1.72 -18.82
N PHE A 431 5.82 -2.36 -18.88
CA PHE A 431 5.43 -3.20 -20.01
C PHE A 431 5.41 -2.47 -21.36
N LYS A 432 5.16 -1.15 -21.37
CA LYS A 432 5.25 -0.31 -22.59
C LYS A 432 6.67 -0.28 -23.15
N PHE A 433 7.68 -0.35 -22.28
CA PHE A 433 9.09 -0.34 -22.66
C PHE A 433 9.64 -1.75 -22.86
N ILE A 434 9.05 -2.77 -22.23
CA ILE A 434 9.48 -4.17 -22.36
C ILE A 434 9.13 -4.79 -23.74
N SER A 435 8.39 -4.09 -24.59
CA SER A 435 8.09 -4.51 -25.96
C SER A 435 9.31 -4.66 -26.88
N PHE A 436 10.54 -4.45 -26.40
CA PHE A 436 11.77 -4.74 -27.15
C PHE A 436 12.08 -6.23 -27.30
N ASN A 437 11.49 -7.11 -26.47
CA ASN A 437 11.71 -8.56 -26.55
C ASN A 437 10.69 -9.26 -27.46
N LYS A 438 11.17 -10.02 -28.45
CA LYS A 438 10.35 -10.80 -29.39
C LYS A 438 9.37 -11.75 -28.69
N THR A 439 9.79 -12.38 -27.60
CA THR A 439 8.95 -13.32 -26.82
C THR A 439 7.78 -12.63 -26.11
N LEU A 440 7.98 -11.40 -25.63
CA LEU A 440 6.95 -10.63 -24.94
C LEU A 440 6.00 -9.95 -25.91
N ILE A 441 6.47 -9.60 -27.12
CA ILE A 441 5.58 -9.21 -28.23
C ILE A 441 4.69 -10.40 -28.60
N GLN A 442 5.23 -11.62 -28.73
CA GLN A 442 4.41 -12.82 -28.97
C GLN A 442 3.33 -12.98 -27.90
N PHE A 443 3.68 -12.92 -26.62
CA PHE A 443 2.69 -12.99 -25.54
C PHE A 443 1.61 -11.89 -25.63
N THR A 444 2.00 -10.63 -25.79
CA THR A 444 1.04 -9.51 -25.84
C THR A 444 0.13 -9.60 -27.06
N THR A 445 0.67 -10.02 -28.21
CA THR A 445 -0.11 -10.20 -29.44
C THR A 445 -1.07 -11.39 -29.36
N THR A 446 -0.69 -12.47 -28.67
CA THR A 446 -1.60 -13.60 -28.40
C THR A 446 -2.81 -13.18 -27.57
N LEU A 447 -2.57 -12.49 -26.45
CA LEU A 447 -3.64 -11.95 -25.61
C LEU A 447 -4.54 -10.98 -26.37
N ARG A 448 -3.97 -10.10 -27.19
CA ARG A 448 -4.74 -9.16 -28.00
C ARG A 448 -5.63 -9.89 -29.02
N ARG A 449 -5.11 -10.92 -29.68
CA ARG A 449 -5.85 -11.69 -30.69
C ARG A 449 -6.96 -12.53 -30.07
N CYS A 450 -6.68 -13.21 -28.95
CA CYS A 450 -7.66 -14.05 -28.26
C CYS A 450 -8.66 -13.26 -27.43
N SER A 451 -8.42 -11.97 -27.16
CA SER A 451 -9.27 -11.15 -26.28
C SER A 451 -10.76 -11.19 -26.63
N LYS A 452 -11.13 -11.20 -27.92
CA LYS A 452 -12.53 -11.27 -28.35
C LYS A 452 -13.18 -12.61 -27.98
N ASP A 453 -12.48 -13.72 -28.25
CA ASP A 453 -12.95 -15.06 -27.94
C ASP A 453 -12.99 -15.27 -26.42
N LEU A 454 -12.00 -14.71 -25.72
CA LEU A 454 -11.91 -14.75 -24.26
C LEU A 454 -13.07 -14.01 -23.61
N ILE A 455 -13.43 -12.82 -24.10
CA ILE A 455 -14.58 -12.06 -23.58
C ILE A 455 -15.88 -12.87 -23.72
N GLY A 456 -16.10 -13.50 -24.88
CA GLY A 456 -17.27 -14.36 -25.10
C GLY A 456 -17.31 -15.54 -24.12
N PHE A 457 -16.18 -16.23 -23.94
CA PHE A 457 -16.06 -17.30 -22.96
C PHE A 457 -16.24 -16.80 -21.51
N SER A 458 -15.65 -15.67 -21.14
CA SER A 458 -15.74 -15.10 -19.80
C SER A 458 -17.19 -14.76 -19.41
N ILE A 459 -18.02 -14.37 -20.37
CA ILE A 459 -19.46 -14.16 -20.13
C ILE A 459 -20.15 -15.50 -19.79
N MET A 460 -19.90 -16.55 -20.57
CA MET A 460 -20.46 -17.88 -20.31
C MET A 460 -19.99 -18.45 -18.96
N PHE A 461 -18.68 -18.35 -18.69
CA PHE A 461 -18.09 -18.71 -17.41
C PHE A 461 -18.73 -17.92 -16.27
N GLY A 462 -18.86 -16.60 -16.42
CA GLY A 462 -19.45 -15.72 -15.43
C GLY A 462 -20.88 -16.09 -15.07
N ILE A 463 -21.71 -16.49 -16.03
CA ILE A 463 -23.09 -16.92 -15.75
C ILE A 463 -23.11 -18.17 -14.86
N VAL A 464 -22.35 -19.20 -15.22
CA VAL A 464 -22.27 -20.43 -14.42
C VAL A 464 -21.68 -20.15 -13.04
N PHE A 465 -20.61 -19.36 -13.00
CA PHE A 465 -19.90 -18.99 -11.79
C PHE A 465 -20.79 -18.20 -10.80
N LEU A 466 -21.53 -17.20 -11.29
CA LEU A 466 -22.45 -16.42 -10.46
C LEU A 466 -23.68 -17.25 -10.04
N ALA A 467 -24.15 -18.18 -10.88
CA ALA A 467 -25.21 -19.11 -10.51
C ALA A 467 -24.80 -20.01 -9.34
N TYR A 468 -23.57 -20.52 -9.35
CA TYR A 468 -23.02 -21.28 -8.22
C TYR A 468 -22.82 -20.41 -6.98
N ALA A 469 -22.32 -19.18 -7.12
CA ALA A 469 -22.21 -18.25 -5.99
C ALA A 469 -23.58 -17.96 -5.35
N GLN A 470 -24.63 -17.75 -6.15
CA GLN A 470 -26.00 -17.56 -5.68
C GLN A 470 -26.55 -18.83 -5.03
N LEU A 471 -26.32 -20.00 -5.62
CA LEU A 471 -26.75 -21.28 -5.05
C LEU A 471 -26.08 -21.54 -3.69
N GLY A 472 -24.79 -21.27 -3.57
CA GLY A 472 -24.06 -21.41 -2.32
C GLY A 472 -24.56 -20.46 -1.23
N LEU A 473 -24.85 -19.20 -1.57
CA LEU A 473 -25.48 -18.24 -0.66
C LEU A 473 -26.83 -18.76 -0.13
N LEU A 474 -27.67 -19.31 -1.01
CA LEU A 474 -29.00 -19.81 -0.64
C LEU A 474 -28.94 -21.13 0.16
N LEU A 475 -27.98 -22.00 -0.13
CA LEU A 475 -27.84 -23.29 0.56
C LEU A 475 -27.13 -23.19 1.91
N PHE A 476 -26.10 -22.35 1.99
CA PHE A 476 -25.16 -22.34 3.13
C PHE A 476 -25.10 -21.00 3.86
N GLY A 477 -25.73 -19.93 3.36
CA GLY A 477 -25.52 -18.58 3.89
C GLY A 477 -25.95 -18.34 5.34
N THR A 478 -26.80 -19.20 5.91
CA THR A 478 -27.22 -19.10 7.33
C THR A 478 -26.24 -19.77 8.30
N GLU A 479 -25.49 -20.77 7.84
CA GLU A 479 -24.63 -21.60 8.71
C GLU A 479 -23.13 -21.42 8.39
N HIS A 480 -22.78 -21.08 7.15
CA HIS A 480 -21.42 -20.98 6.68
C HIS A 480 -20.97 -19.51 6.56
N PRO A 481 -19.90 -19.08 7.26
CA PRO A 481 -19.47 -17.67 7.27
C PRO A 481 -19.02 -17.20 5.88
N ASP A 482 -18.33 -18.05 5.12
CA ASP A 482 -17.85 -17.72 3.76
C ASP A 482 -18.96 -17.57 2.70
N PHE A 483 -20.20 -17.96 3.03
CA PHE A 483 -21.38 -17.82 2.16
C PHE A 483 -22.40 -16.81 2.69
N ASN A 484 -22.04 -15.98 3.69
CA ASN A 484 -22.99 -15.11 4.39
C ASN A 484 -23.61 -14.01 3.52
N ASN A 485 -22.94 -13.59 2.44
CA ASN A 485 -23.37 -12.53 1.55
C ASN A 485 -22.96 -12.89 0.11
N PHE A 486 -23.57 -12.25 -0.87
CA PHE A 486 -23.29 -12.54 -2.28
C PHE A 486 -21.83 -12.26 -2.65
N VAL A 487 -21.27 -11.15 -2.19
CA VAL A 487 -19.88 -10.76 -2.48
C VAL A 487 -18.88 -11.73 -1.85
N THR A 488 -19.09 -12.11 -0.59
CA THR A 488 -18.25 -13.09 0.10
C THR A 488 -18.38 -14.46 -0.57
N SER A 489 -19.59 -14.88 -0.95
CA SER A 489 -19.81 -16.12 -1.71
C SER A 489 -19.04 -16.14 -3.04
N VAL A 490 -19.04 -15.03 -3.79
CA VAL A 490 -18.26 -14.88 -5.02
C VAL A 490 -16.76 -15.01 -4.74
N LEU A 491 -16.24 -14.37 -3.68
CA LEU A 491 -14.82 -14.51 -3.30
C LEU A 491 -14.47 -15.94 -2.90
N THR A 492 -15.36 -16.61 -2.18
CA THR A 492 -15.23 -18.02 -1.79
C THR A 492 -15.19 -18.92 -3.02
N MET A 493 -15.94 -18.62 -4.07
CA MET A 493 -15.86 -19.36 -5.33
C MET A 493 -14.47 -19.21 -5.97
N ILE A 494 -13.90 -18.00 -5.97
CA ILE A 494 -12.54 -17.75 -6.47
C ILE A 494 -11.51 -18.53 -5.64
N ARG A 495 -11.62 -18.51 -4.30
CA ARG A 495 -10.73 -19.29 -3.42
C ARG A 495 -10.82 -20.79 -3.70
N MET A 496 -12.02 -21.30 -3.94
CA MET A 496 -12.20 -22.70 -4.35
C MET A 496 -11.49 -23.04 -5.68
N ILE A 497 -11.44 -22.13 -6.66
CA ILE A 497 -10.68 -22.34 -7.91
C ILE A 497 -9.17 -22.44 -7.62
N LEU A 498 -8.67 -21.67 -6.65
CA LEU A 498 -7.27 -21.71 -6.22
C LEU A 498 -6.94 -22.94 -5.35
N GLY A 499 -7.94 -23.74 -4.99
CA GLY A 499 -7.78 -24.92 -4.13
C GLY A 499 -7.86 -24.65 -2.63
N ASP A 500 -8.22 -23.43 -2.22
CA ASP A 500 -8.45 -23.08 -0.82
C ASP A 500 -9.94 -23.23 -0.47
N PHE A 501 -10.27 -24.31 0.25
CA PHE A 501 -11.65 -24.59 0.64
C PHE A 501 -11.76 -25.43 1.92
N GLN A 502 -12.74 -25.09 2.75
CA GLN A 502 -13.04 -25.81 3.99
C GLN A 502 -14.21 -26.77 3.79
N TYR A 503 -13.94 -27.92 3.14
CA TYR A 503 -14.99 -28.91 2.81
C TYR A 503 -15.81 -29.37 4.03
N ASN A 504 -15.16 -29.50 5.20
CA ASN A 504 -15.83 -29.91 6.43
C ASN A 504 -16.99 -28.99 6.81
N LEU A 505 -16.84 -27.68 6.66
CA LEU A 505 -17.88 -26.70 6.99
C LEU A 505 -19.05 -26.76 5.99
N ILE A 506 -18.75 -26.98 4.71
CA ILE A 506 -19.76 -27.15 3.65
C ILE A 506 -20.60 -28.41 3.92
N GLN A 507 -19.96 -29.52 4.27
CA GLN A 507 -20.65 -30.78 4.61
C GLN A 507 -21.44 -30.67 5.93
N GLN A 508 -20.93 -29.93 6.91
CA GLN A 508 -21.66 -29.68 8.17
C GLN A 508 -22.91 -28.85 7.94
N SER A 509 -22.85 -27.86 7.04
CA SER A 509 -23.99 -27.00 6.71
C SER A 509 -25.12 -27.77 6.03
N ASN A 510 -24.77 -28.67 5.10
CA ASN A 510 -25.73 -29.62 4.56
C ASN A 510 -25.05 -30.93 4.17
N ARG A 511 -25.37 -32.01 4.89
CA ARG A 511 -24.73 -33.32 4.72
C ARG A 511 -24.95 -33.95 3.33
N VAL A 512 -26.03 -33.59 2.63
CA VAL A 512 -26.38 -34.17 1.33
C VAL A 512 -26.07 -33.20 0.19
N LEU A 513 -26.58 -31.96 0.28
CA LEU A 513 -26.40 -30.98 -0.78
C LEU A 513 -24.98 -30.40 -0.80
N GLY A 514 -24.27 -30.37 0.32
CA GLY A 514 -22.88 -29.89 0.42
C GLY A 514 -21.93 -30.67 -0.50
N PRO A 515 -21.82 -32.01 -0.35
CA PRO A 515 -20.97 -32.83 -1.22
C PRO A 515 -21.36 -32.75 -2.70
N ILE A 516 -22.66 -32.74 -3.01
CA ILE A 516 -23.16 -32.65 -4.40
C ILE A 516 -22.77 -31.29 -5.02
N TYR A 517 -23.02 -30.21 -4.29
CA TYR A 517 -22.65 -28.86 -4.69
C TYR A 517 -21.14 -28.78 -5.00
N PHE A 518 -20.32 -29.24 -4.06
CA PHE A 518 -18.87 -29.20 -4.16
C PHE A 518 -18.34 -30.04 -5.34
N LEU A 519 -18.81 -31.27 -5.50
CA LEU A 519 -18.41 -32.16 -6.57
C LEU A 519 -18.78 -31.59 -7.94
N THR A 520 -20.01 -31.13 -8.11
CA THR A 520 -20.49 -30.57 -9.38
C THR A 520 -19.74 -29.28 -9.73
N TYR A 521 -19.45 -28.43 -8.75
CA TYR A 521 -18.64 -27.22 -8.95
C TYR A 521 -17.23 -27.55 -9.45
N ILE A 522 -16.52 -28.50 -8.82
CA ILE A 522 -15.17 -28.90 -9.24
C ILE A 522 -15.19 -29.46 -10.67
N VAL A 523 -16.14 -30.35 -10.98
CA VAL A 523 -16.22 -30.94 -12.33
C VAL A 523 -16.51 -29.89 -13.39
N LEU A 524 -17.51 -29.03 -13.18
CA LEU A 524 -17.93 -28.05 -14.17
C LEU A 524 -16.96 -26.87 -14.27
N VAL A 525 -16.65 -26.22 -13.16
CA VAL A 525 -15.90 -24.95 -13.16
C VAL A 525 -14.40 -25.19 -13.27
N PHE A 526 -13.86 -26.12 -12.48
CA PHE A 526 -12.43 -26.39 -12.48
C PHE A 526 -12.02 -27.28 -13.65
N PHE A 527 -12.62 -28.45 -13.84
CA PHE A 527 -12.17 -29.36 -14.90
C PHE A 527 -12.63 -28.99 -16.30
N ILE A 528 -13.86 -28.51 -16.48
CA ILE A 528 -14.36 -28.21 -17.84
C ILE A 528 -14.01 -26.78 -18.23
N LEU A 529 -14.48 -25.78 -17.46
CA LEU A 529 -14.36 -24.39 -17.87
C LEU A 529 -12.91 -23.86 -17.84
N LEU A 530 -12.11 -24.16 -16.81
CA LEU A 530 -10.70 -23.74 -16.75
C LEU A 530 -9.89 -24.36 -17.89
N ASN A 531 -10.12 -25.63 -18.22
CA ASN A 531 -9.42 -26.27 -19.33
C ASN A 531 -9.84 -25.71 -20.69
N MET A 532 -11.10 -25.30 -20.85
CA MET A 532 -11.54 -24.61 -22.07
C MET A 532 -10.89 -23.23 -22.21
N PHE A 533 -10.76 -22.47 -21.11
CA PHE A 533 -10.02 -21.21 -21.07
C PHE A 533 -8.57 -21.39 -21.54
N LEU A 534 -7.88 -22.40 -21.01
CA LEU A 534 -6.51 -22.74 -21.40
C LEU A 534 -6.41 -23.15 -22.87
N ALA A 535 -7.38 -23.92 -23.38
CA ALA A 535 -7.42 -24.34 -24.78
C ALA A 535 -7.50 -23.15 -25.75
N ILE A 536 -8.36 -22.15 -25.47
CA ILE A 536 -8.51 -20.94 -26.30
C ILE A 536 -7.17 -20.16 -26.37
N ILE A 537 -6.52 -19.99 -25.22
CA ILE A 537 -5.23 -19.29 -25.15
C ILE A 537 -4.15 -20.09 -25.88
N MET A 538 -4.09 -21.41 -25.68
CA MET A 538 -3.07 -22.25 -26.31
C MET A 538 -3.20 -22.29 -27.84
N GLN A 539 -4.42 -22.34 -28.36
CA GLN A 539 -4.69 -22.32 -29.80
C GLN A 539 -4.19 -21.01 -30.43
N THR A 540 -4.52 -19.87 -29.83
CA THR A 540 -4.09 -18.55 -30.32
C THR A 540 -2.60 -18.33 -30.12
N TYR A 541 -2.01 -18.83 -29.03
CA TYR A 541 -0.57 -18.85 -28.80
C TYR A 541 0.19 -19.56 -29.92
N ASN A 542 -0.25 -20.76 -30.28
CA ASN A 542 0.37 -21.53 -31.35
C ASN A 542 0.24 -20.84 -32.72
N SER A 543 -0.92 -20.21 -33.00
CA SER A 543 -1.12 -19.43 -34.24
C SER A 543 -0.13 -18.26 -34.36
N VAL A 544 0.01 -17.46 -33.30
CA VAL A 544 0.89 -16.28 -33.31
C VAL A 544 2.36 -16.69 -33.30
N LYS A 545 2.72 -17.77 -32.60
CA LYS A 545 4.07 -18.33 -32.61
C LYS A 545 4.50 -18.67 -34.04
N ASN A 546 3.64 -19.35 -34.81
CA ASN A 546 3.90 -19.74 -36.18
C ASN A 546 4.04 -18.52 -37.13
N GLU A 547 3.20 -17.50 -36.95
CA GLU A 547 3.26 -16.26 -37.74
C GLU A 547 4.53 -15.43 -37.45
N ILE A 548 4.93 -15.32 -36.18
CA ILE A 548 6.12 -14.53 -35.80
C ILE A 548 7.43 -15.26 -36.13
N THR A 549 7.43 -16.59 -36.20
CA THR A 549 8.58 -17.34 -36.75
C THR A 549 8.73 -17.16 -38.26
N GLN A 550 7.66 -16.82 -38.99
CA GLN A 550 7.70 -16.55 -40.44
C GLN A 550 7.93 -15.07 -40.77
N GLY A 551 7.53 -14.14 -39.88
CA GLY A 551 7.74 -12.71 -40.05
C GLY A 551 9.14 -12.24 -39.59
N ARG A 552 10.00 -11.83 -40.53
CA ARG A 552 11.29 -11.19 -40.24
C ARG A 552 11.16 -10.07 -39.19
N SER A 553 12.12 -10.01 -38.26
CA SER A 553 12.13 -8.99 -37.22
C SER A 553 12.44 -7.59 -37.75
N GLN A 554 11.40 -6.85 -38.12
CA GLN A 554 11.39 -5.42 -38.45
C GLN A 554 12.06 -4.53 -37.36
N LEU A 555 12.16 -5.05 -36.14
CA LEU A 555 12.73 -4.36 -34.98
C LEU A 555 14.27 -4.25 -35.02
N ALA A 556 14.97 -5.29 -35.51
CA ALA A 556 16.42 -5.26 -35.63
C ALA A 556 16.86 -4.17 -36.62
N SER A 557 16.16 -4.07 -37.76
CA SER A 557 16.35 -2.99 -38.73
C SER A 557 16.03 -1.59 -38.18
N TYR A 558 15.05 -1.47 -37.26
CA TYR A 558 14.70 -0.18 -36.65
C TYR A 558 15.71 0.27 -35.60
N VAL A 559 16.17 -0.65 -34.74
CA VAL A 559 17.21 -0.40 -33.73
C VAL A 559 18.57 -0.14 -34.39
N ILE A 560 18.93 -0.90 -35.44
CA ILE A 560 20.14 -0.65 -36.23
C ILE A 560 20.04 0.70 -36.93
N LYS A 561 18.89 1.11 -37.48
CA LYS A 561 18.72 2.47 -38.07
C LYS A 561 18.86 3.58 -37.03
N LYS A 562 18.31 3.42 -35.82
CA LYS A 562 18.42 4.41 -34.74
C LYS A 562 19.83 4.48 -34.16
N LEU A 563 20.50 3.34 -33.97
CA LEU A 563 21.90 3.27 -33.55
C LEU A 563 22.83 3.80 -34.65
N ALA A 564 22.59 3.49 -35.92
CA ALA A 564 23.33 4.05 -37.04
C ALA A 564 23.12 5.56 -37.18
N ALA A 565 21.90 6.07 -36.93
CA ALA A 565 21.64 7.51 -36.90
C ALA A 565 22.32 8.19 -35.71
N ALA A 566 22.35 7.55 -34.53
CA ALA A 566 23.06 8.04 -33.35
C ALA A 566 24.59 8.03 -33.57
N PHE A 567 25.15 6.95 -34.13
CA PHE A 567 26.55 6.86 -34.53
C PHE A 567 26.91 7.86 -35.61
N TYR A 568 26.03 8.07 -36.59
CA TYR A 568 26.20 9.11 -37.61
C TYR A 568 26.20 10.50 -36.97
N TRP A 569 25.29 10.78 -36.03
CA TRP A 569 25.26 12.05 -35.33
C TRP A 569 26.51 12.27 -34.45
N ILE A 570 26.98 11.23 -33.76
CA ILE A 570 28.20 11.25 -32.94
C ILE A 570 29.46 11.44 -33.83
N THR A 571 29.51 10.81 -34.99
CA THR A 571 30.66 10.92 -35.93
C THR A 571 30.62 12.18 -36.80
N HIS A 572 29.46 12.81 -36.99
CA HIS A 572 29.29 14.04 -37.79
C HIS A 572 29.03 15.32 -36.99
N CYS A 573 28.98 15.27 -35.65
CA CYS A 573 29.02 16.46 -34.80
C CYS A 573 30.44 17.05 -34.82
N GLY A 574 30.68 17.98 -35.76
CA GLY A 574 31.94 18.72 -35.85
C GLY A 574 32.37 19.12 -37.26
N ARG A 575 31.65 18.73 -38.33
CA ARG A 575 32.00 19.14 -39.70
C ARG A 575 31.15 20.35 -40.11
N GLU A 576 31.76 21.53 -40.09
CA GLU A 576 31.15 22.79 -40.55
C GLU A 576 30.45 22.62 -41.91
N ARG A 577 29.21 23.12 -42.00
CA ARG A 577 28.51 23.31 -43.26
C ARG A 577 29.17 24.47 -44.00
N ARG A 578 29.96 24.19 -45.06
CA ARG A 578 30.27 25.22 -46.05
C ARG A 578 28.98 25.65 -46.73
N PHE A 579 28.60 26.90 -46.48
CA PHE A 579 27.58 27.65 -47.19
C PHE A 579 27.91 27.64 -48.69
N ARG A 580 27.05 27.04 -49.52
CA ARG A 580 27.13 27.18 -50.97
C ARG A 580 26.14 28.28 -51.36
N SER A 581 26.68 29.39 -51.86
CA SER A 581 25.95 30.56 -52.33
C SER A 581 24.95 30.20 -53.45
N ALA A 582 23.81 30.88 -53.43
CA ALA A 582 22.78 30.79 -54.46
C ALA A 582 23.28 31.29 -55.81
N PRO A 583 22.88 30.68 -56.95
CA PRO A 583 23.12 31.27 -58.27
C PRO A 583 22.11 32.40 -58.57
N PRO A 584 22.46 33.37 -59.44
CA PRO A 584 21.61 34.52 -59.75
C PRO A 584 20.47 34.14 -60.72
N PRO A 585 19.43 34.99 -60.87
CA PRO A 585 18.29 34.67 -61.70
C PRO A 585 18.61 34.95 -63.17
N THR A 586 18.29 34.01 -64.06
CA THR A 586 18.24 34.25 -65.50
C THR A 586 16.84 34.02 -66.03
N SER A 587 16.46 34.95 -66.90
CA SER A 587 15.21 35.21 -67.59
C SER A 587 14.69 34.07 -68.48
N ALA A 588 13.40 34.18 -68.80
CA ALA A 588 12.59 33.35 -69.68
C ALA A 588 13.17 33.11 -71.09
N VAL A 589 12.81 31.96 -71.69
CA VAL A 589 12.12 31.80 -73.00
C VAL A 589 12.39 30.40 -73.62
N ASN A 590 11.28 29.70 -73.86
CA ASN A 590 10.84 28.77 -74.92
C ASN A 590 11.51 27.42 -75.29
N GLU A 591 10.57 26.56 -75.70
CA GLU A 591 10.60 25.24 -76.34
C GLU A 591 11.49 25.14 -77.58
N ASP A 592 12.17 24.01 -77.79
CA ASP A 592 11.98 23.10 -78.94
C ASP A 592 13.12 22.07 -79.08
N ASP A 593 12.71 20.86 -79.44
CA ASP A 593 13.34 19.83 -80.28
C ASP A 593 14.71 19.15 -79.99
N GLN A 594 14.58 17.81 -79.92
CA GLN A 594 15.32 16.76 -80.64
C GLN A 594 16.82 16.49 -80.38
N ASN A 595 17.02 15.23 -79.96
CA ASN A 595 18.02 14.24 -80.39
C ASN A 595 19.52 14.53 -80.30
N SER A 596 20.18 13.53 -79.69
CA SER A 596 21.40 12.85 -80.12
C SER A 596 22.65 12.96 -79.24
N THR A 597 23.24 11.78 -79.07
CA THR A 597 24.65 11.44 -78.77
C THR A 597 25.19 11.62 -77.34
N ALA A 598 25.16 10.49 -76.63
CA ALA A 598 26.30 9.80 -76.02
C ALA A 598 27.44 10.65 -75.43
N THR A 599 27.62 10.55 -74.10
CA THR A 599 28.96 10.43 -73.51
C THR A 599 28.90 9.54 -72.27
N GLU A 600 29.72 8.49 -72.29
CA GLU A 600 29.85 7.44 -71.28
C GLU A 600 30.29 7.96 -69.91
N LEU A 601 29.72 7.40 -68.84
CA LEU A 601 30.37 7.35 -67.53
C LEU A 601 30.56 5.87 -67.14
N LYS A 602 31.83 5.44 -67.16
CA LYS A 602 32.28 4.07 -66.84
C LYS A 602 31.74 3.60 -65.48
N GLN A 603 31.05 2.47 -65.47
CA GLN A 603 30.77 1.68 -64.25
C GLN A 603 31.94 0.72 -63.96
N PRO A 604 32.28 0.48 -62.68
CA PRO A 604 33.31 -0.47 -62.30
C PRO A 604 32.85 -1.91 -62.56
N LYS A 605 33.77 -2.72 -63.08
CA LYS A 605 33.60 -4.15 -63.35
C LYS A 605 33.27 -4.93 -62.07
N LEU A 606 32.07 -5.50 -62.00
CA LEU A 606 31.81 -6.67 -61.17
C LEU A 606 31.07 -7.73 -62.01
N LEU A 607 31.57 -8.96 -61.87
CA LEU A 607 31.28 -10.17 -62.64
C LEU A 607 29.75 -10.40 -62.81
N ARG A 608 29.24 -10.27 -64.03
CA ARG A 608 27.85 -10.59 -64.38
C ARG A 608 27.77 -12.04 -64.85
N ARG A 609 27.17 -12.92 -64.05
CA ARG A 609 26.69 -14.22 -64.51
C ARG A 609 25.45 -13.96 -65.38
N SER A 610 25.41 -14.55 -66.58
CA SER A 610 24.33 -14.36 -67.56
C SER A 610 23.00 -14.92 -67.04
N MET A 611 21.99 -14.05 -66.94
CA MET A 611 20.59 -14.39 -66.66
C MET A 611 19.92 -14.82 -67.98
N THR A 612 19.09 -15.85 -67.95
CA THR A 612 18.48 -16.43 -69.15
C THR A 612 17.32 -15.57 -69.68
N THR A 613 17.05 -15.66 -70.98
CA THR A 613 16.04 -14.86 -71.70
C THR A 613 14.60 -15.12 -71.23
N GLU A 614 14.33 -16.21 -70.52
CA GLU A 614 13.01 -16.51 -69.94
C GLU A 614 12.78 -15.83 -68.58
N GLU A 615 13.84 -15.71 -67.76
CA GLU A 615 13.79 -15.00 -66.49
C GLU A 615 13.50 -13.50 -66.72
N ALA A 616 13.99 -12.93 -67.82
CA ALA A 616 13.72 -11.54 -68.18
C ALA A 616 12.23 -11.26 -68.52
N ARG A 617 11.50 -12.23 -69.10
CA ARG A 617 10.07 -12.05 -69.48
C ARG A 617 9.14 -12.06 -68.28
N TYR A 618 9.50 -12.73 -67.19
CA TYR A 618 8.74 -12.70 -65.94
C TYR A 618 8.70 -11.27 -65.33
N PHE A 619 9.64 -10.40 -65.69
CA PHE A 619 9.74 -9.03 -65.17
C PHE A 619 8.98 -7.97 -65.98
N GLU A 620 8.35 -8.34 -67.09
CA GLU A 620 7.69 -7.35 -67.97
C GLU A 620 6.16 -7.30 -67.81
N ASN A 621 5.54 -8.38 -67.32
CA ASN A 621 4.08 -8.44 -67.17
C ASN A 621 3.62 -7.94 -65.80
N ILE A 622 3.16 -6.69 -65.76
CA ILE A 622 2.52 -6.08 -64.60
C ILE A 622 1.00 -6.26 -64.74
N PRO A 623 0.31 -6.90 -63.79
CA PRO A 623 -1.16 -6.94 -63.78
C PRO A 623 -1.74 -5.52 -63.76
N PRO A 624 -2.82 -5.23 -64.50
CA PRO A 624 -3.31 -3.86 -64.71
C PRO A 624 -3.87 -3.18 -63.45
N ASP A 625 -3.97 -3.88 -62.32
CA ASP A 625 -4.68 -3.43 -61.11
C ASP A 625 -3.76 -3.03 -59.94
N VAL A 626 -2.49 -2.71 -60.22
CA VAL A 626 -1.51 -2.32 -59.18
C VAL A 626 -1.27 -0.81 -59.19
N GLN A 627 -1.84 -0.11 -58.21
CA GLN A 627 -1.79 1.35 -58.05
C GLN A 627 -0.37 1.93 -57.91
N ASN A 628 0.62 1.14 -57.47
CA ASN A 628 2.01 1.58 -57.33
C ASN A 628 3.00 0.57 -57.93
N ARG A 629 3.26 0.72 -59.23
CA ARG A 629 4.20 -0.09 -60.02
C ARG A 629 5.61 -0.15 -59.44
N GLU A 630 6.09 0.93 -58.81
CA GLU A 630 7.44 0.97 -58.22
C GLU A 630 7.56 0.14 -56.95
N LEU A 631 6.52 0.13 -56.11
CA LEU A 631 6.50 -0.65 -54.88
C LEU A 631 6.51 -2.15 -55.19
N PHE A 632 5.77 -2.58 -56.21
CA PHE A 632 5.77 -3.99 -56.65
C PHE A 632 7.14 -4.44 -57.18
N ARG A 633 7.80 -3.59 -57.99
CA ARG A 633 9.18 -3.85 -58.46
C ARG A 633 10.19 -3.91 -57.32
N LEU A 634 10.05 -3.05 -56.30
CA LEU A 634 10.87 -3.09 -55.09
C LEU A 634 10.64 -4.38 -54.29
N THR A 635 9.39 -4.81 -54.17
CA THR A 635 9.03 -6.00 -53.39
C THR A 635 9.60 -7.28 -54.03
N ASN A 636 9.52 -7.42 -55.36
CA ASN A 636 10.11 -8.55 -56.08
C ASN A 636 11.66 -8.52 -56.07
N ARG A 637 12.28 -7.34 -56.13
CA ARG A 637 13.75 -7.23 -55.99
C ARG A 637 14.22 -7.61 -54.60
N VAL A 638 13.43 -7.30 -53.57
CA VAL A 638 13.73 -7.66 -52.18
C VAL A 638 13.58 -9.16 -51.94
N SER A 639 12.56 -9.83 -52.52
CA SER A 639 12.41 -11.28 -52.37
C SER A 639 13.55 -12.06 -53.02
N LEU A 640 14.07 -11.58 -54.15
CA LEU A 640 15.20 -12.23 -54.84
C LEU A 640 16.53 -12.04 -54.08
N ILE A 641 16.71 -10.91 -53.40
CA ILE A 641 17.85 -10.70 -52.49
C ILE A 641 17.74 -11.64 -51.27
N GLU A 642 16.52 -11.91 -50.79
CA GLU A 642 16.25 -12.80 -49.68
C GLU A 642 16.56 -14.27 -50.00
N GLU A 643 16.17 -14.74 -51.19
CA GLU A 643 16.48 -16.09 -51.68
C GLU A 643 17.98 -16.30 -51.91
N VAL A 644 18.66 -15.28 -52.45
CA VAL A 644 20.14 -15.29 -52.58
C VAL A 644 20.82 -15.30 -51.22
N LEU A 645 20.30 -14.57 -50.23
CA LEU A 645 20.86 -14.56 -48.87
C LEU A 645 20.69 -15.93 -48.18
N GLU A 646 19.54 -16.59 -48.34
CA GLU A 646 19.31 -17.92 -47.78
C GLU A 646 20.24 -18.96 -48.41
N GLN A 647 20.42 -18.94 -49.73
CA GLN A 647 21.41 -19.80 -50.39
C GLN A 647 22.83 -19.53 -49.86
N LEU A 648 23.18 -18.27 -49.59
CA LEU A 648 24.50 -17.92 -49.08
C LEU A 648 24.72 -18.41 -47.62
N VAL A 649 23.69 -18.31 -46.77
CA VAL A 649 23.72 -18.85 -45.40
C VAL A 649 23.83 -20.38 -45.42
N THR A 650 23.04 -21.08 -46.23
CA THR A 650 23.15 -22.55 -46.34
C THR A 650 24.51 -23.00 -46.85
N ASN A 651 25.13 -22.24 -47.75
CA ASN A 651 26.48 -22.50 -48.23
C ASN A 651 27.51 -22.27 -47.12
N ILE A 652 27.37 -21.23 -46.29
CA ILE A 652 28.22 -20.98 -45.13
C ILE A 652 28.12 -22.12 -44.11
N ASP A 653 26.91 -22.57 -43.78
CA ASP A 653 26.71 -23.70 -42.85
C ASP A 653 27.34 -25.00 -43.39
N SER A 654 27.23 -25.23 -44.70
CA SER A 654 27.89 -26.38 -45.35
C SER A 654 29.43 -26.30 -45.30
N ILE A 655 29.99 -25.09 -45.35
CA ILE A 655 31.43 -24.85 -45.23
C ILE A 655 31.89 -25.02 -43.78
N LEU A 656 31.10 -24.55 -42.82
CA LEU A 656 31.35 -24.70 -41.38
C LEU A 656 31.35 -26.18 -40.99
N LEU A 657 30.36 -26.95 -41.45
CA LEU A 657 30.31 -28.41 -41.25
C LEU A 657 31.50 -29.14 -41.89
N ARG A 658 32.01 -28.68 -43.03
CA ARG A 658 33.24 -29.24 -43.64
C ARG A 658 34.47 -28.90 -42.81
N PHE A 659 34.55 -27.69 -42.26
CA PHE A 659 35.64 -27.27 -41.37
C PHE A 659 35.65 -28.05 -40.06
N GLU A 660 34.47 -28.25 -39.44
CA GLU A 660 34.33 -29.07 -38.23
C GLU A 660 34.72 -30.53 -38.48
N ARG A 661 34.32 -31.13 -39.61
CA ARG A 661 34.79 -32.47 -40.01
C ARG A 661 36.30 -32.53 -40.22
N GLN A 662 36.90 -31.50 -40.82
CA GLN A 662 38.36 -31.42 -41.01
C GLN A 662 39.11 -31.23 -39.68
N GLN A 663 38.55 -30.49 -38.72
CA GLN A 663 39.11 -30.39 -37.36
C GLN A 663 38.96 -31.69 -36.57
N ALA A 664 37.83 -32.38 -36.69
CA ALA A 664 37.61 -33.68 -36.07
C ALA A 664 38.57 -34.74 -36.63
N ALA A 665 38.81 -34.73 -37.96
CA ALA A 665 39.77 -35.62 -38.62
C ALA A 665 41.24 -35.30 -38.31
N ARG A 666 41.56 -34.12 -37.75
CA ARG A 666 42.91 -33.76 -37.27
C ARG A 666 43.13 -34.07 -35.79
N LYS A 667 42.09 -34.46 -35.05
CA LYS A 667 42.13 -34.82 -33.62
C LYS A 667 42.16 -36.34 -33.36
N ILE A 668 42.05 -37.14 -34.41
CA ILE A 668 42.30 -38.60 -34.45
C ILE A 668 43.65 -38.78 -35.13
#